data_AF-A0A523HUP3-F1
#
_entry.id   AF-A0A523HUP3-F1
#
_cell.length_a   1.000
_cell.length_b   1.000
_cell.length_c   1.000
_cell.angle_alpha   90.00
_cell.angle_beta   90.00
_cell.angle_gamma   90.00
#
_symmetry.space_group_name_H-M   'P 1'
#
loop_
_entity.id
_entity.type
_entity.pdbx_description
1 polymer ?
#
loop_
_entity_poly.entity_id
_entity_poly.type
_entity_poly.pdbx_seq_one_letter_code
_entity_poly.pdbx_strand_id
1 'polypeptide(L)'
;MFKKFFSTILFLLVFIGFCLPGVTAQETQADKEFFFAQQLYEDKLYNLAAGQFKEFSRKFSSNEKADDALYLSGQAYFANSDYQSAFDSYKELEINYPQSNFLPDARFRLAQCQAGMHNFANAAALFKRVPAFHKESDKAATAFFESAKASLKIDDASSALAVLFELVSAYPDSPERVDAHLKIVEIYFDRGDYTEALSQIESVFRVLGPDLKDPRSYLLRAQVFEKLGQLDEALEIYTKIVGEFHNSNEAERVLYHLGVLFQNQGDLNKALTYFDEYLTRFKDSQLAPEVYLRKGDLYLAKEQFEQATENYHRAEQSAFAELQNEIDYKIAVVHDLQGKYQLAETRLRRVIENANNSKSGSESAHFPEDSYLKLIEVLMKSGQKQKALKTIAGYKKQFPESSKQKKIQIMEAELFEKGFKDYTRALRAYQNYIDRFPRSRRIDEAQAGIARCYEKLRDYRLALKEYQNYLERYPAGDDFKWVKNRARLISETINIENGLHQISGLLGKFIATKDSGNWDFELGKFYFQIKDFPNAVQTFKKILSESGNGPDRGEIVYYLGLSYSKMADKSVLNNEIQKSTAYLDSAAVWLRQIPENFSDFKKVENVEFMLAQMELDTLFSVGKKQTRLLELYARWQEKFPEGKYSDLLLIQLADFYFEKSTENDSVSTSAALNYYRQIVGDYPESIYFEKANFHTAAALNYLGQDSAAFADLNAFFEAYPKSEFIPAALLLRSKLHNKFGNMETSIQDLQRIELEYFYSPLALQAQLELANTRFENGDYQSALDIYKELQNNLPEFSGKNGVAFDLSIGLREARAYENLGEDSKALERYVLFVQHNPEHKKLDEALLGVARIALRQENLAFAKEYYQGILKHSSQVRYKFEAQLALADMLFKEGLNAQARSHYISAGQFARDIEQEKYPVSQAIKCLIKQHKFADADLAIKSFKKKYKETKQEEAQFLLERANIYLATKNFELAEKAFKKLKKDNKNTEFAARGEFGLGAVYLISKHAEDALKILTAIPAKYPDSEVAVLTYFNLGDFYYKSQQIPNAISAFKQILKHPKSGDTYPKALLYLIQCYNDSRLWDQEIIATREYLDKYPFSKKSFRKKIDLAQALLNLKEYSRAIDHFLKLRPFAGQQTEAEIQFYIGQCYREKGDLERASAEYLKVKYLTKPSKLPWHVTALFEAGRCLLKLKETEAAKTVFMRIVKEHGSESNFGRFAQKQLDDLKNSNFSVTSKNGSTN
;
A
#
# COMPACT_ATOMS: atom_id res chain seq x y z
N MET A 1 14.37 72.90 0.85
CA MET A 1 13.93 71.98 1.93
C MET A 1 13.88 70.55 1.39
N PHE A 2 15.03 70.02 0.93
CA PHE A 2 15.08 68.98 -0.12
C PHE A 2 15.90 67.73 0.31
N LYS A 3 15.85 67.39 1.60
CA LYS A 3 16.71 66.34 2.22
C LYS A 3 16.07 65.52 3.36
N LYS A 4 14.78 65.74 3.68
CA LYS A 4 14.08 65.00 4.76
C LYS A 4 13.01 64.01 4.31
N PHE A 5 12.58 64.04 3.05
CA PHE A 5 11.53 63.12 2.53
C PHE A 5 12.11 61.80 1.97
N PHE A 6 13.34 61.83 1.45
CA PHE A 6 14.04 60.63 0.97
C PHE A 6 14.62 59.76 2.11
N SER A 7 14.87 60.36 3.28
CA SER A 7 15.51 59.68 4.42
C SER A 7 14.60 58.67 5.13
N THR A 8 13.28 58.80 5.00
CA THR A 8 12.29 57.90 5.61
C THR A 8 12.02 56.67 4.75
N ILE A 9 12.03 56.82 3.42
CA ILE A 9 11.85 55.70 2.47
C ILE A 9 13.03 54.71 2.60
N LEU A 10 14.26 55.23 2.69
CA LEU A 10 15.46 54.40 2.87
C LEU A 10 15.47 53.65 4.21
N PHE A 11 14.75 54.12 5.23
CA PHE A 11 14.68 53.46 6.55
C PHE A 11 13.65 52.32 6.59
N LEU A 12 12.58 52.38 5.79
CA LEU A 12 11.60 51.28 5.70
C LEU A 12 12.20 50.05 5.01
N LEU A 13 13.00 50.26 3.96
CA LEU A 13 13.72 49.18 3.24
C LEU A 13 14.72 48.43 4.14
N VAL A 14 15.22 49.06 5.21
CA VAL A 14 16.12 48.42 6.18
C VAL A 14 15.37 47.58 7.23
N PHE A 15 14.08 47.84 7.47
CA PHE A 15 13.33 47.18 8.55
C PHE A 15 12.62 45.89 8.16
N ILE A 16 12.38 45.65 6.86
CA ILE A 16 11.79 44.38 6.36
C ILE A 16 12.84 43.25 6.39
N GLY A 17 14.15 43.58 6.34
CA GLY A 17 15.25 42.61 6.38
C GLY A 17 15.48 41.90 7.72
N PHE A 18 14.59 42.04 8.70
CA PHE A 18 14.78 41.51 10.07
C PHE A 18 13.65 40.61 10.60
N CYS A 19 12.92 39.92 9.72
CA CYS A 19 11.95 38.87 10.11
C CYS A 19 12.21 37.46 9.55
N LEU A 20 13.38 37.19 8.94
CA LEU A 20 13.82 35.83 8.61
C LEU A 20 15.28 35.56 9.00
N PRO A 21 15.55 35.15 10.26
CA PRO A 21 16.79 34.48 10.61
C PRO A 21 16.79 33.05 10.05
N GLY A 22 17.11 32.89 8.77
CA GLY A 22 17.56 31.60 8.23
C GLY A 22 16.55 30.75 7.45
N VAL A 23 15.83 31.34 6.50
CA VAL A 23 15.88 30.76 5.14
C VAL A 23 16.95 31.53 4.39
N THR A 24 18.21 31.28 4.74
CA THR A 24 19.31 31.56 3.81
C THR A 24 19.09 30.64 2.63
N ALA A 25 18.76 31.19 1.46
CA ALA A 25 18.68 30.42 0.22
C ALA A 25 19.96 29.57 0.11
N GLN A 26 19.79 28.26 0.17
CA GLN A 26 20.91 27.36 0.45
C GLN A 26 21.71 27.15 -0.83
N GLU A 27 22.64 28.08 -1.11
CA GLU A 27 23.46 28.18 -2.32
C GLU A 27 23.57 26.85 -3.04
N THR A 28 22.88 26.74 -4.17
CA THR A 28 22.96 25.53 -4.98
C THR A 28 24.42 25.31 -5.38
N GLN A 29 24.77 24.09 -5.76
CA GLN A 29 26.08 23.81 -6.36
C GLN A 29 26.38 24.76 -7.55
N ALA A 30 25.34 25.29 -8.17
CA ALA A 30 25.42 26.16 -9.30
C ALA A 30 25.55 27.66 -8.93
N ASP A 31 24.89 28.16 -7.89
CA ASP A 31 25.10 29.55 -7.42
C ASP A 31 26.55 29.80 -7.00
N LYS A 32 27.16 28.78 -6.40
CA LYS A 32 28.61 28.73 -6.19
C LYS A 32 29.35 28.87 -7.52
N GLU A 33 29.15 27.92 -8.46
CA GLU A 33 29.88 27.92 -9.74
C GLU A 33 29.66 29.19 -10.59
N PHE A 34 28.52 29.87 -10.45
CA PHE A 34 28.29 31.22 -10.97
C PHE A 34 29.16 32.28 -10.29
N PHE A 35 29.10 32.37 -8.96
CA PHE A 35 29.79 33.38 -8.16
C PHE A 35 31.30 33.45 -8.46
N PHE A 36 31.95 32.29 -8.65
CA PHE A 36 33.35 32.24 -9.09
C PHE A 36 33.58 32.87 -10.46
N ALA A 37 32.74 32.55 -11.45
CA ALA A 37 32.88 33.10 -12.79
C ALA A 37 32.62 34.63 -12.81
N GLN A 38 31.72 35.12 -11.95
CA GLN A 38 31.54 36.56 -11.71
C GLN A 38 32.78 37.19 -11.06
N GLN A 39 33.38 36.57 -10.03
CA GLN A 39 34.63 37.07 -9.42
C GLN A 39 35.79 37.15 -10.44
N LEU A 40 35.88 36.22 -11.40
CA LEU A 40 36.84 36.31 -12.51
C LEU A 40 36.56 37.48 -13.47
N TYR A 41 35.28 37.81 -13.71
CA TYR A 41 34.87 38.94 -14.53
C TYR A 41 35.20 40.29 -13.86
N GLU A 42 34.98 40.38 -12.54
CA GLU A 42 35.34 41.55 -11.71
C GLU A 42 36.86 41.79 -11.66
N ASP A 43 37.65 40.73 -11.51
CA ASP A 43 39.12 40.76 -11.60
C ASP A 43 39.65 40.99 -13.05
N LYS A 44 38.75 41.20 -14.03
CA LYS A 44 39.02 41.48 -15.45
C LYS A 44 39.69 40.35 -16.25
N LEU A 45 39.60 39.12 -15.80
CA LEU A 45 40.13 37.94 -16.49
C LEU A 45 39.14 37.43 -17.54
N TYR A 46 38.77 38.30 -18.49
CA TYR A 46 37.55 38.16 -19.31
C TYR A 46 37.43 36.84 -20.09
N ASN A 47 38.52 36.28 -20.66
CA ASN A 47 38.44 34.98 -21.34
C ASN A 47 38.21 33.81 -20.36
N LEU A 48 38.85 33.84 -19.18
CA LEU A 48 38.62 32.83 -18.13
C LEU A 48 37.20 32.95 -17.56
N ALA A 49 36.70 34.18 -17.38
CA ALA A 49 35.33 34.44 -16.95
C ALA A 49 34.30 33.97 -17.99
N ALA A 50 34.44 34.41 -19.24
CA ALA A 50 33.58 34.01 -20.36
C ALA A 50 33.57 32.48 -20.57
N GLY A 51 34.73 31.83 -20.41
CA GLY A 51 34.89 30.38 -20.45
C GLY A 51 34.24 29.66 -19.26
N GLN A 52 34.39 30.15 -18.02
CA GLN A 52 33.74 29.54 -16.86
C GLN A 52 32.23 29.76 -16.85
N PHE A 53 31.76 30.93 -17.25
CA PHE A 53 30.35 31.18 -17.57
C PHE A 53 29.84 30.24 -18.68
N LYS A 54 30.68 29.84 -19.65
CA LYS A 54 30.30 28.91 -20.75
C LYS A 54 30.44 27.42 -20.39
N GLU A 55 31.29 27.05 -19.42
CA GLU A 55 31.31 25.71 -18.78
C GLU A 55 30.08 25.52 -17.91
N PHE A 56 29.79 26.52 -17.08
CA PHE A 56 28.56 26.63 -16.31
C PHE A 56 27.34 26.46 -17.23
N SER A 57 27.41 26.92 -18.50
CA SER A 57 26.35 26.79 -19.51
C SER A 57 26.08 25.44 -20.12
N ARG A 58 26.95 24.48 -19.85
CA ARG A 58 26.84 23.12 -20.41
C ARG A 58 26.72 22.07 -19.29
N LYS A 59 26.65 22.53 -18.04
CA LYS A 59 26.75 21.74 -16.80
C LYS A 59 25.62 22.07 -15.82
N PHE A 60 25.25 23.35 -15.73
CA PHE A 60 24.06 23.85 -15.06
C PHE A 60 23.38 24.85 -16.00
N SER A 61 23.01 24.39 -17.19
CA SER A 61 22.28 25.12 -18.24
C SER A 61 20.84 25.52 -17.84
N SER A 62 20.58 25.62 -16.53
CA SER A 62 19.26 25.59 -15.90
C SER A 62 19.24 26.15 -14.47
N ASN A 63 20.32 26.74 -13.97
CA ASN A 63 20.35 27.44 -12.68
C ASN A 63 19.76 28.86 -12.78
N GLU A 64 19.32 29.46 -11.69
CA GLU A 64 18.77 30.85 -11.65
C GLU A 64 19.76 31.99 -12.02
N LYS A 65 21.05 31.66 -12.16
CA LYS A 65 22.12 32.57 -12.64
C LYS A 65 22.93 31.94 -13.77
N ALA A 66 22.42 30.84 -14.31
CA ALA A 66 22.98 30.13 -15.44
C ALA A 66 23.13 31.14 -16.57
N ASP A 67 22.02 31.53 -17.12
CA ASP A 67 21.83 32.64 -18.03
C ASP A 67 22.53 33.97 -17.74
N ASP A 68 22.51 34.52 -16.52
CA ASP A 68 23.32 35.70 -16.15
C ASP A 68 24.80 35.47 -16.50
N ALA A 69 25.28 34.21 -16.52
CA ALA A 69 26.62 33.85 -16.91
C ALA A 69 26.88 33.97 -18.41
N LEU A 70 26.12 33.33 -19.33
CA LEU A 70 26.39 33.60 -20.76
C LEU A 70 25.89 35.00 -21.14
N TYR A 71 25.12 35.71 -20.31
CA TYR A 71 25.05 37.14 -20.52
C TYR A 71 26.35 37.83 -20.23
N LEU A 72 26.96 37.61 -19.06
CA LEU A 72 28.21 38.26 -18.75
C LEU A 72 29.36 37.75 -19.65
N SER A 73 29.25 36.54 -20.19
CA SER A 73 30.09 36.00 -21.28
C SER A 73 29.78 36.65 -22.62
N GLY A 74 28.53 36.74 -23.01
CA GLY A 74 28.07 37.34 -24.26
C GLY A 74 28.24 38.85 -24.28
N GLN A 75 28.13 39.53 -23.14
CA GLN A 75 28.57 40.90 -22.86
C GLN A 75 30.08 40.97 -22.92
N ALA A 76 30.84 40.01 -22.40
CA ALA A 76 32.29 40.00 -22.60
C ALA A 76 32.61 39.95 -24.11
N TYR A 77 32.02 39.02 -24.86
CA TYR A 77 32.21 38.89 -26.31
C TYR A 77 31.68 40.10 -27.11
N PHE A 78 30.56 40.72 -26.69
CA PHE A 78 29.89 41.85 -27.36
C PHE A 78 30.52 43.20 -27.01
N ALA A 79 30.93 43.42 -25.75
CA ALA A 79 31.74 44.58 -25.34
C ALA A 79 33.18 44.48 -25.88
N ASN A 80 33.65 43.26 -26.18
CA ASN A 80 34.85 43.00 -26.98
C ASN A 80 34.57 42.95 -28.51
N SER A 81 33.35 43.32 -28.93
CA SER A 81 32.92 43.59 -30.33
C SER A 81 32.94 42.43 -31.34
N ASP A 82 33.00 41.15 -30.91
CA ASP A 82 32.83 40.03 -31.85
C ASP A 82 31.34 39.72 -32.01
N TYR A 83 30.73 40.16 -33.12
CA TYR A 83 29.31 39.96 -33.36
C TYR A 83 28.91 38.57 -33.84
N GLN A 84 29.82 37.71 -34.30
CA GLN A 84 29.46 36.31 -34.60
C GLN A 84 29.73 35.41 -33.40
N SER A 85 30.80 35.61 -32.63
CA SER A 85 30.95 34.93 -31.34
C SER A 85 29.96 35.48 -30.30
N ALA A 86 29.52 36.73 -30.38
CA ALA A 86 28.32 37.18 -29.69
C ALA A 86 27.09 36.54 -30.33
N PHE A 87 26.90 36.56 -31.66
CA PHE A 87 25.88 35.72 -32.30
C PHE A 87 26.19 34.20 -32.29
N ASP A 88 26.96 33.72 -31.29
CA ASP A 88 27.13 32.34 -30.79
C ASP A 88 27.62 32.35 -29.30
N SER A 89 27.31 33.38 -28.51
CA SER A 89 27.56 33.48 -27.04
C SER A 89 26.58 34.41 -26.33
N TYR A 90 26.18 35.48 -26.99
CA TYR A 90 24.80 35.94 -27.01
C TYR A 90 23.90 34.86 -27.68
N LYS A 91 24.25 34.21 -28.81
CA LYS A 91 23.43 33.09 -29.36
C LYS A 91 23.77 31.71 -28.79
N GLU A 92 24.87 31.50 -28.08
CA GLU A 92 24.92 30.36 -27.14
C GLU A 92 24.21 30.69 -25.82
N LEU A 93 24.11 31.96 -25.45
CA LEU A 93 23.06 32.41 -24.54
C LEU A 93 21.66 32.29 -25.18
N GLU A 94 21.51 31.84 -26.42
CA GLU A 94 20.23 31.56 -27.11
C GLU A 94 19.91 30.09 -27.33
N ILE A 95 20.95 29.28 -27.25
CA ILE A 95 20.95 27.84 -27.45
C ILE A 95 21.17 27.11 -26.11
N ASN A 96 22.01 27.62 -25.21
CA ASN A 96 22.50 26.91 -24.03
C ASN A 96 21.84 27.35 -22.72
N TYR A 97 21.70 28.65 -22.47
CA TYR A 97 21.09 29.15 -21.22
C TYR A 97 19.71 29.76 -21.35
N PRO A 98 19.51 30.56 -22.39
CA PRO A 98 18.59 31.68 -22.27
C PRO A 98 18.57 32.64 -21.04
N GLN A 99 17.82 32.32 -19.98
CA GLN A 99 16.84 33.20 -19.29
C GLN A 99 17.32 34.22 -18.20
N SER A 100 18.29 35.10 -18.47
CA SER A 100 18.97 35.91 -17.42
C SER A 100 18.08 36.94 -16.73
N ASN A 101 18.61 37.59 -15.69
CA ASN A 101 17.90 38.63 -14.95
C ASN A 101 18.26 40.05 -15.42
N PHE A 102 19.56 40.37 -15.34
CA PHE A 102 20.14 41.70 -15.60
C PHE A 102 20.01 42.55 -17.01
N LEU A 103 20.18 41.83 -19.71
CA LEU A 103 20.08 40.69 -20.72
C LEU A 103 18.69 40.48 -21.27
N PRO A 104 17.68 40.59 -20.45
CA PRO A 104 16.03 41.18 -21.32
C PRO A 104 16.00 42.62 -21.86
N ASP A 105 17.13 43.31 -21.71
CA ASP A 105 17.60 44.36 -22.64
C ASP A 105 18.48 43.81 -23.80
N ALA A 106 18.62 42.49 -23.95
CA ALA A 106 19.62 41.86 -24.82
C ALA A 106 19.33 40.48 -25.52
N ARG A 107 18.25 39.73 -25.27
CA ARG A 107 17.57 39.00 -26.39
C ARG A 107 16.98 40.01 -27.36
N PHE A 108 16.84 41.26 -26.88
CA PHE A 108 16.79 42.51 -27.64
C PHE A 108 18.01 42.52 -28.54
N ARG A 109 19.23 42.60 -27.97
CA ARG A 109 20.52 42.51 -28.66
C ARG A 109 20.64 41.29 -29.57
N LEU A 110 19.97 40.17 -29.33
CA LEU A 110 20.04 39.00 -30.22
C LEU A 110 19.06 38.99 -31.37
N ALA A 111 17.81 39.37 -31.16
CA ALA A 111 17.00 39.81 -32.28
C ALA A 111 17.53 41.07 -32.96
N GLN A 112 18.33 41.91 -32.30
CA GLN A 112 19.10 43.00 -32.88
C GLN A 112 20.45 42.49 -33.43
N CYS A 113 20.82 41.22 -33.24
CA CYS A 113 21.90 40.51 -33.93
C CYS A 113 21.34 39.83 -35.17
N GLN A 114 20.29 39.00 -35.10
CA GLN A 114 19.61 38.52 -36.32
C GLN A 114 18.92 39.65 -37.09
N ALA A 115 18.42 40.74 -36.49
CA ALA A 115 18.01 41.93 -37.25
C ALA A 115 19.20 42.84 -37.61
N GLY A 116 20.32 42.75 -36.89
CA GLY A 116 21.63 43.24 -37.33
C GLY A 116 22.23 42.42 -38.49
N MET A 117 21.70 41.22 -38.73
CA MET A 117 22.01 40.26 -39.80
C MET A 117 20.78 39.99 -40.70
N HIS A 118 19.75 40.86 -40.63
CA HIS A 118 18.55 40.91 -41.48
C HIS A 118 17.67 39.64 -41.62
N ASN A 119 17.60 38.78 -40.60
CA ASN A 119 17.07 37.41 -40.64
C ASN A 119 15.83 37.23 -39.74
N PHE A 120 14.69 37.83 -40.09
CA PHE A 120 13.54 37.98 -39.17
C PHE A 120 12.72 36.72 -38.83
N ALA A 121 12.84 35.61 -39.57
CA ALA A 121 12.24 34.35 -39.09
C ALA A 121 12.94 33.87 -37.82
N ASN A 122 14.27 33.99 -37.80
CA ASN A 122 15.03 33.92 -36.57
C ASN A 122 14.74 35.13 -35.69
N ALA A 123 14.86 36.39 -36.15
CA ALA A 123 14.76 37.56 -35.27
C ALA A 123 13.41 37.70 -34.55
N ALA A 124 12.30 37.23 -35.15
CA ALA A 124 11.03 37.05 -34.48
C ALA A 124 11.16 35.95 -33.42
N ALA A 125 11.62 34.75 -33.75
CA ALA A 125 12.05 33.73 -32.77
C ALA A 125 13.32 34.10 -31.97
N LEU A 126 13.78 35.36 -32.01
CA LEU A 126 14.81 36.01 -31.19
C LEU A 126 14.21 37.21 -30.38
N PHE A 127 13.00 37.70 -30.72
CA PHE A 127 12.17 38.70 -30.00
C PHE A 127 10.97 38.05 -29.26
N LYS A 128 10.59 36.85 -29.69
CA LYS A 128 10.02 35.75 -28.87
C LYS A 128 10.97 35.03 -27.97
N ARG A 129 12.07 35.68 -27.97
CA ARG A 129 13.19 35.51 -27.20
C ARG A 129 13.12 36.94 -26.55
N VAL A 130 13.58 38.13 -27.01
CA VAL A 130 13.04 39.42 -26.44
C VAL A 130 13.01 39.50 -24.92
N PRO A 131 11.87 39.91 -24.39
CA PRO A 131 11.61 39.91 -22.52
C PRO A 131 12.09 38.48 -21.98
N ALA A 132 12.46 37.48 -22.82
CA ALA A 132 12.98 36.14 -22.46
C ALA A 132 14.52 36.00 -22.57
N PHE A 133 15.23 37.00 -23.08
CA PHE A 133 16.58 37.35 -22.63
C PHE A 133 16.46 37.62 -21.18
N HIS A 134 16.27 38.95 -21.01
CA HIS A 134 15.91 40.97 -19.02
C HIS A 134 14.55 41.67 -18.60
N LYS A 135 13.78 40.89 -17.83
CA LYS A 135 12.37 40.88 -17.54
C LYS A 135 12.40 41.30 -16.10
N GLU A 136 13.25 40.71 -15.27
CA GLU A 136 14.00 41.41 -14.20
C GLU A 136 14.77 42.72 -14.61
N SER A 137 14.59 43.29 -15.81
CA SER A 137 14.83 44.72 -16.14
C SER A 137 13.53 45.36 -16.63
N ASP A 138 13.40 46.69 -16.55
CA ASP A 138 12.17 47.47 -16.84
C ASP A 138 11.49 47.12 -18.17
N LYS A 139 12.25 46.54 -19.11
CA LYS A 139 11.73 45.96 -20.34
C LYS A 139 10.78 44.77 -20.12
N ALA A 140 10.53 44.26 -18.91
CA ALA A 140 9.64 43.11 -18.68
C ALA A 140 8.24 43.21 -19.28
N ALA A 141 7.57 44.34 -19.06
CA ALA A 141 6.24 44.59 -19.63
C ALA A 141 6.28 44.69 -21.16
N THR A 142 7.46 45.08 -21.69
CA THR A 142 7.91 44.73 -23.04
C THR A 142 8.56 43.34 -23.02
N ALA A 143 9.82 43.06 -23.55
CA ALA A 143 10.78 41.80 -23.65
C ALA A 143 9.98 38.87 -23.67
N PHE A 144 9.52 38.10 -22.62
CA PHE A 144 8.36 37.28 -22.37
C PHE A 144 6.94 37.92 -22.41
N PHE A 145 6.69 39.20 -22.74
CA PHE A 145 5.41 39.66 -23.34
C PHE A 145 5.39 39.76 -24.89
N GLU A 146 6.27 40.49 -25.58
CA GLU A 146 6.70 40.13 -26.96
C GLU A 146 7.14 38.64 -27.15
N SER A 147 7.63 37.90 -26.13
CA SER A 147 7.68 36.42 -26.12
C SER A 147 6.43 35.72 -25.62
N ALA A 148 5.41 36.41 -25.11
CA ALA A 148 4.06 35.85 -25.31
C ALA A 148 3.72 35.90 -26.82
N LYS A 149 4.17 36.91 -27.57
CA LYS A 149 3.67 37.24 -28.93
C LYS A 149 4.39 36.56 -30.13
N ALA A 150 5.64 36.86 -30.46
CA ALA A 150 6.26 36.70 -31.81
C ALA A 150 6.52 35.27 -32.41
N SER A 151 5.92 34.21 -31.83
CA SER A 151 6.17 32.75 -32.01
C SER A 151 5.09 31.93 -31.31
N LEU A 152 4.06 32.55 -30.73
CA LEU A 152 2.71 32.16 -31.11
C LEU A 152 2.47 32.50 -32.60
N LYS A 153 3.30 33.37 -33.20
CA LYS A 153 3.52 33.39 -34.66
C LYS A 153 4.22 32.13 -35.24
N ILE A 154 4.61 31.13 -34.41
CA ILE A 154 5.12 29.77 -34.77
C ILE A 154 4.81 28.70 -33.67
N ASP A 155 3.69 28.82 -32.92
CA ASP A 155 3.14 27.85 -31.93
C ASP A 155 3.94 27.39 -30.65
N ASP A 156 4.82 28.20 -30.05
CA ASP A 156 5.50 27.87 -28.76
C ASP A 156 4.84 28.49 -27.51
N ALA A 157 4.61 27.64 -26.48
CA ALA A 157 4.02 27.95 -25.18
C ALA A 157 4.91 27.76 -23.91
N SER A 158 6.19 27.34 -23.97
CA SER A 158 7.20 27.83 -22.99
C SER A 158 7.91 29.08 -23.48
N SER A 159 7.51 29.52 -24.67
CA SER A 159 7.19 30.89 -24.99
C SER A 159 5.74 31.32 -24.63
N ALA A 160 5.08 30.84 -23.56
CA ALA A 160 3.82 31.46 -23.05
C ALA A 160 3.54 31.24 -21.53
N LEU A 161 3.47 29.99 -21.07
CA LEU A 161 3.21 29.55 -19.68
C LEU A 161 4.51 29.45 -18.86
N ALA A 162 5.08 30.62 -18.64
CA ALA A 162 6.32 30.94 -17.92
C ALA A 162 6.62 32.41 -18.24
N VAL A 163 6.24 32.77 -19.45
CA VAL A 163 6.58 33.94 -20.22
C VAL A 163 5.62 35.07 -19.91
N LEU A 164 4.34 34.88 -20.23
CA LEU A 164 3.30 35.82 -19.82
C LEU A 164 3.26 35.88 -18.28
N PHE A 165 3.32 34.74 -17.60
CA PHE A 165 3.31 34.75 -16.15
C PHE A 165 4.64 35.28 -15.51
N GLU A 166 5.82 35.27 -16.16
CA GLU A 166 7.01 36.10 -15.77
C GLU A 166 6.80 37.59 -16.07
N LEU A 167 5.74 37.98 -16.78
CA LEU A 167 5.34 39.38 -16.75
C LEU A 167 4.70 39.61 -15.40
N VAL A 168 5.58 39.86 -14.44
CA VAL A 168 5.39 39.94 -12.99
C VAL A 168 5.66 38.73 -12.12
N SER A 169 5.98 37.55 -12.66
CA SER A 169 6.94 36.65 -11.97
C SER A 169 8.39 37.13 -12.14
N ALA A 170 8.55 38.47 -12.11
CA ALA A 170 9.76 39.28 -12.06
C ALA A 170 9.51 40.76 -11.65
N TYR A 171 8.25 41.24 -11.55
CA TYR A 171 7.88 42.69 -11.60
C TYR A 171 7.12 43.30 -10.40
N PRO A 172 7.07 42.73 -9.16
CA PRO A 172 6.50 43.36 -7.96
C PRO A 172 5.37 44.39 -8.18
N ASP A 173 5.78 45.65 -8.27
CA ASP A 173 4.89 46.82 -8.27
C ASP A 173 4.54 47.35 -9.68
N SER A 174 4.68 46.53 -10.74
CA SER A 174 4.19 46.82 -12.10
C SER A 174 2.79 46.24 -12.37
N PRO A 175 2.13 46.66 -13.47
CA PRO A 175 0.70 46.40 -13.69
C PRO A 175 0.26 44.94 -13.69
N GLU A 176 1.06 44.02 -14.24
CA GLU A 176 0.60 42.70 -14.65
C GLU A 176 0.75 41.65 -13.52
N ARG A 177 0.89 42.12 -12.26
CA ARG A 177 1.21 41.38 -11.03
C ARG A 177 0.23 40.29 -10.64
N VAL A 178 -1.04 40.65 -10.57
CA VAL A 178 -2.07 39.70 -10.13
C VAL A 178 -2.25 38.62 -11.20
N ASP A 179 -2.07 39.00 -12.48
CA ASP A 179 -2.05 38.03 -13.57
C ASP A 179 -0.83 37.11 -13.45
N ALA A 180 0.42 37.60 -13.35
CA ALA A 180 1.62 36.78 -13.11
C ALA A 180 1.43 35.66 -12.07
N HIS A 181 0.98 36.06 -10.88
CA HIS A 181 0.75 35.13 -9.79
C HIS A 181 -0.31 34.11 -10.16
N LEU A 182 -1.41 34.51 -10.79
CA LEU A 182 -2.41 33.55 -11.25
C LEU A 182 -1.88 32.66 -12.40
N LYS A 183 -1.00 33.13 -13.31
CA LYS A 183 -0.53 32.35 -14.55
C LYS A 183 0.41 31.27 -13.86
N ILE A 184 1.28 31.58 -12.87
CA ILE A 184 2.06 30.49 -12.24
C ILE A 184 1.25 29.61 -11.26
N VAL A 185 0.31 30.13 -10.47
CA VAL A 185 -0.51 29.24 -9.61
C VAL A 185 -1.44 28.34 -10.46
N GLU A 186 -1.87 28.78 -11.66
CA GLU A 186 -2.43 27.88 -12.68
C GLU A 186 -1.38 26.88 -13.21
N ILE A 187 -0.18 27.30 -13.62
CA ILE A 187 0.90 26.38 -14.07
C ILE A 187 1.20 25.29 -13.03
N TYR A 188 1.16 25.60 -11.73
CA TYR A 188 1.41 24.61 -10.67
C TYR A 188 0.18 23.78 -10.31
N PHE A 189 -1.03 24.35 -10.34
CA PHE A 189 -2.26 23.58 -10.17
C PHE A 189 -2.46 22.59 -11.34
N ASP A 190 -2.18 23.01 -12.57
CA ASP A 190 -2.18 22.20 -13.80
C ASP A 190 -1.04 21.15 -13.82
N ARG A 191 -0.01 21.33 -12.99
CA ARG A 191 1.05 20.32 -12.74
C ARG A 191 0.79 19.47 -11.49
N GLY A 192 -0.26 19.79 -10.73
CA GLY A 192 -0.70 19.03 -9.57
C GLY A 192 0.20 19.13 -8.33
N ASP A 193 1.00 20.19 -8.17
CA ASP A 193 1.76 20.39 -6.92
C ASP A 193 1.08 21.40 -6.00
N TYR A 194 0.67 20.89 -4.84
CA TYR A 194 -0.38 21.46 -4.02
C TYR A 194 0.18 22.02 -2.70
N THR A 195 1.21 21.38 -2.15
CA THR A 195 2.00 21.98 -1.06
C THR A 195 2.51 23.35 -1.46
N GLU A 196 2.88 23.51 -2.73
CA GLU A 196 3.22 24.82 -3.29
C GLU A 196 2.01 25.64 -3.70
N ALA A 197 1.06 25.16 -4.52
CA ALA A 197 -0.05 26.02 -4.93
C ALA A 197 -0.86 26.59 -3.74
N LEU A 198 -0.92 25.89 -2.59
CA LEU A 198 -1.46 26.43 -1.33
C LEU A 198 -0.53 27.46 -0.69
N SER A 199 0.77 27.18 -0.57
CA SER A 199 1.75 28.11 0.04
C SER A 199 1.86 29.41 -0.78
N GLN A 200 1.93 29.30 -2.10
CA GLN A 200 1.97 30.43 -3.04
C GLN A 200 0.73 31.31 -2.89
N ILE A 201 -0.46 30.73 -2.80
CA ILE A 201 -1.70 31.51 -2.69
C ILE A 201 -1.96 31.99 -1.25
N GLU A 202 -1.60 31.24 -0.21
CA GLU A 202 -1.52 31.71 1.19
C GLU A 202 -0.59 32.91 1.34
N SER A 203 0.53 32.93 0.59
CA SER A 203 1.43 34.09 0.50
C SER A 203 0.75 35.27 -0.20
N VAL A 204 0.08 35.05 -1.34
CA VAL A 204 -0.75 36.08 -2.00
C VAL A 204 -1.76 36.70 -1.00
N PHE A 205 -2.35 35.92 -0.09
CA PHE A 205 -3.18 36.44 1.01
C PHE A 205 -2.41 37.13 2.13
N ARG A 206 -1.30 36.58 2.63
CA ARG A 206 -0.55 37.20 3.75
C ARG A 206 0.28 38.41 3.34
N VAL A 207 0.51 38.61 2.04
CA VAL A 207 1.13 39.82 1.46
C VAL A 207 0.09 40.88 1.14
N LEU A 208 -1.03 40.52 0.50
CA LEU A 208 -2.05 41.49 0.04
C LEU A 208 -3.19 41.74 1.05
N GLY A 209 -3.28 40.92 2.10
CA GLY A 209 -4.00 41.22 3.34
C GLY A 209 -5.52 41.40 3.20
N PRO A 210 -6.16 42.19 4.10
CA PRO A 210 -7.59 42.46 4.06
C PRO A 210 -8.03 43.34 2.86
N ASP A 211 -7.08 43.86 2.09
CA ASP A 211 -7.32 44.62 0.85
C ASP A 211 -7.44 43.71 -0.38
N LEU A 212 -7.02 42.43 -0.30
CA LEU A 212 -7.16 41.47 -1.38
C LEU A 212 -8.61 41.00 -1.55
N LYS A 213 -9.27 41.49 -2.60
CA LYS A 213 -10.66 41.14 -2.95
C LYS A 213 -10.78 40.38 -4.28
N ASP A 214 -9.81 39.52 -4.59
CA ASP A 214 -9.85 38.66 -5.77
C ASP A 214 -10.39 37.26 -5.42
N PRO A 215 -11.61 36.90 -5.85
CA PRO A 215 -12.19 35.59 -5.54
C PRO A 215 -11.47 34.43 -6.23
N ARG A 216 -10.72 34.68 -7.32
CA ARG A 216 -9.91 33.65 -7.98
C ARG A 216 -8.84 33.13 -7.03
N SER A 217 -8.21 34.04 -6.29
CA SER A 217 -7.24 33.70 -5.25
C SER A 217 -7.90 32.92 -4.10
N TYR A 218 -9.10 33.31 -3.66
CA TYR A 218 -9.79 32.59 -2.57
C TYR A 218 -10.18 31.16 -2.97
N LEU A 219 -10.71 30.97 -4.19
CA LEU A 219 -11.02 29.64 -4.74
C LEU A 219 -9.74 28.79 -4.83
N LEU A 220 -8.69 29.33 -5.45
CA LEU A 220 -7.42 28.65 -5.67
C LEU A 220 -6.64 28.39 -4.36
N ARG A 221 -7.06 29.01 -3.25
CA ARG A 221 -6.62 28.69 -1.88
C ARG A 221 -7.38 27.52 -1.28
N ALA A 222 -8.70 27.57 -1.28
CA ALA A 222 -9.53 26.51 -0.71
C ALA A 222 -9.34 25.18 -1.46
N GLN A 223 -9.24 25.23 -2.80
CA GLN A 223 -8.91 24.08 -3.66
C GLN A 223 -7.63 23.36 -3.26
N VAL A 224 -6.67 24.06 -2.65
CA VAL A 224 -5.35 23.50 -2.40
C VAL A 224 -5.12 23.17 -0.92
N PHE A 225 -5.83 23.81 0.01
CA PHE A 225 -6.05 23.26 1.36
C PHE A 225 -6.64 21.84 1.29
N GLU A 226 -7.65 21.68 0.46
CA GLU A 226 -8.29 20.38 0.20
C GLU A 226 -7.33 19.35 -0.40
N LYS A 227 -6.44 19.77 -1.32
CA LYS A 227 -5.41 18.89 -1.87
C LYS A 227 -4.30 18.54 -0.88
N LEU A 228 -4.22 19.21 0.28
CA LEU A 228 -3.43 18.80 1.44
C LEU A 228 -4.23 17.98 2.48
N GLY A 229 -5.51 17.70 2.21
CA GLY A 229 -6.40 17.04 3.16
C GLY A 229 -6.85 17.91 4.33
N GLN A 230 -6.54 19.22 4.32
CA GLN A 230 -6.93 20.20 5.34
C GLN A 230 -8.35 20.68 5.06
N LEU A 231 -9.31 19.79 5.33
CA LEU A 231 -10.70 19.90 4.90
C LEU A 231 -11.50 20.95 5.67
N ASP A 232 -11.30 21.09 6.98
CA ASP A 232 -12.05 22.05 7.80
C ASP A 232 -11.66 23.49 7.43
N GLU A 233 -10.37 23.74 7.22
CA GLU A 233 -9.85 25.03 6.74
C GLU A 233 -10.31 25.35 5.31
N ALA A 234 -10.38 24.35 4.42
CA ALA A 234 -10.96 24.52 3.08
C ALA A 234 -12.45 24.88 3.16
N LEU A 235 -13.23 24.18 4.00
CA LEU A 235 -14.67 24.39 4.18
C LEU A 235 -15.00 25.80 4.72
N GLU A 236 -14.21 26.32 5.66
CA GLU A 236 -14.38 27.70 6.17
C GLU A 236 -14.18 28.73 5.04
N ILE A 237 -13.14 28.56 4.21
CA ILE A 237 -12.87 29.48 3.09
C ILE A 237 -13.91 29.33 1.98
N TYR A 238 -14.32 28.10 1.65
CA TYR A 238 -15.38 27.85 0.67
C TYR A 238 -16.71 28.48 1.08
N THR A 239 -17.18 28.26 2.31
CA THR A 239 -18.44 28.86 2.78
C THR A 239 -18.35 30.39 2.84
N LYS A 240 -17.17 30.95 3.14
CA LYS A 240 -16.92 32.39 3.04
C LYS A 240 -17.03 32.93 1.61
N ILE A 241 -16.52 32.21 0.59
CA ILE A 241 -16.65 32.64 -0.81
C ILE A 241 -18.13 32.76 -1.21
N VAL A 242 -18.95 31.78 -0.82
CA VAL A 242 -20.40 31.78 -1.08
C VAL A 242 -21.13 32.91 -0.33
N GLY A 243 -20.73 33.17 0.93
CA GLY A 243 -21.37 34.16 1.80
C GLY A 243 -20.93 35.62 1.62
N GLU A 244 -19.80 35.89 0.98
CA GLU A 244 -19.34 37.27 0.69
C GLU A 244 -19.38 37.61 -0.81
N PHE A 245 -19.10 36.64 -1.69
CA PHE A 245 -19.01 36.84 -3.15
C PHE A 245 -20.19 36.20 -3.93
N HIS A 246 -21.33 36.03 -3.25
CA HIS A 246 -22.64 35.49 -3.65
C HIS A 246 -22.96 35.20 -5.15
N ASN A 247 -22.61 36.12 -6.06
CA ASN A 247 -22.98 36.11 -7.48
C ASN A 247 -21.76 36.04 -8.43
N SER A 248 -20.61 35.49 -7.98
CA SER A 248 -19.40 35.33 -8.80
C SER A 248 -19.27 33.94 -9.43
N ASN A 249 -18.52 33.86 -10.54
CA ASN A 249 -18.17 32.59 -11.21
C ASN A 249 -17.41 31.63 -10.28
N GLU A 250 -16.63 32.19 -9.35
CA GLU A 250 -15.90 31.44 -8.35
C GLU A 250 -16.85 30.89 -7.27
N ALA A 251 -17.85 31.66 -6.82
CA ALA A 251 -18.87 31.18 -5.88
C ALA A 251 -19.74 30.07 -6.50
N GLU A 252 -20.02 30.15 -7.82
CA GLU A 252 -20.64 29.05 -8.57
C GLU A 252 -19.79 27.77 -8.50
N ARG A 253 -18.51 27.87 -8.89
CA ARG A 253 -17.56 26.75 -8.86
C ARG A 253 -17.44 26.14 -7.45
N VAL A 254 -17.41 26.98 -6.42
CA VAL A 254 -17.34 26.55 -5.01
C VAL A 254 -18.60 25.80 -4.57
N LEU A 255 -19.81 26.30 -4.86
CA LEU A 255 -21.05 25.62 -4.45
C LEU A 255 -21.17 24.22 -5.06
N TYR A 256 -20.80 24.09 -6.34
CA TYR A 256 -20.72 22.78 -6.99
C TYR A 256 -19.73 21.86 -6.28
N HIS A 257 -18.52 22.36 -6.03
CA HIS A 257 -17.43 21.60 -5.44
C HIS A 257 -17.72 21.14 -3.99
N LEU A 258 -18.34 22.01 -3.17
CA LEU A 258 -18.82 21.68 -1.83
C LEU A 258 -19.82 20.51 -1.82
N GLY A 259 -20.75 20.49 -2.77
CA GLY A 259 -21.72 19.39 -2.89
C GLY A 259 -21.06 18.06 -3.21
N VAL A 260 -20.04 18.06 -4.09
CA VAL A 260 -19.20 16.87 -4.38
C VAL A 260 -18.43 16.42 -3.13
N LEU A 261 -17.87 17.36 -2.38
CA LEU A 261 -17.06 17.08 -1.20
C LEU A 261 -17.89 16.39 -0.10
N PHE A 262 -19.06 16.91 0.24
CA PHE A 262 -19.97 16.27 1.21
C PHE A 262 -20.63 14.98 0.68
N GLN A 263 -20.84 14.86 -0.65
CA GLN A 263 -21.28 13.61 -1.26
C GLN A 263 -20.24 12.49 -1.03
N ASN A 264 -18.95 12.78 -1.22
CA ASN A 264 -17.86 11.82 -1.00
C ASN A 264 -17.66 11.47 0.49
N GLN A 265 -17.96 12.39 1.41
CA GLN A 265 -17.97 12.14 2.86
C GLN A 265 -19.23 11.41 3.35
N GLY A 266 -20.27 11.26 2.51
CA GLY A 266 -21.52 10.58 2.85
C GLY A 266 -22.56 11.43 3.60
N ASP A 267 -22.35 12.74 3.79
CA ASP A 267 -23.39 13.62 4.34
C ASP A 267 -24.37 14.06 3.25
N LEU A 268 -25.28 13.15 2.93
CA LEU A 268 -26.25 13.29 1.85
C LEU A 268 -27.21 14.49 2.04
N ASN A 269 -27.36 15.00 3.27
CA ASN A 269 -28.25 16.13 3.56
C ASN A 269 -27.54 17.49 3.40
N LYS A 270 -26.26 17.61 3.80
CA LYS A 270 -25.47 18.81 3.47
C LYS A 270 -25.23 18.93 1.96
N ALA A 271 -24.88 17.81 1.32
CA ALA A 271 -24.63 17.80 -0.13
C ALA A 271 -25.85 18.24 -0.95
N LEU A 272 -27.06 17.78 -0.59
CA LEU A 272 -28.30 18.24 -1.22
C LEU A 272 -28.53 19.75 -0.99
N THR A 273 -28.35 20.25 0.25
CA THR A 273 -28.52 21.67 0.58
C THR A 273 -27.66 22.59 -0.31
N TYR A 274 -26.36 22.30 -0.46
CA TYR A 274 -25.48 23.12 -1.31
C TYR A 274 -25.82 23.04 -2.80
N PHE A 275 -26.28 21.88 -3.29
CA PHE A 275 -26.73 21.76 -4.68
C PHE A 275 -28.11 22.41 -4.93
N ASP A 276 -29.01 22.48 -3.95
CA ASP A 276 -30.25 23.28 -4.03
C ASP A 276 -29.93 24.79 -4.02
N GLU A 277 -28.95 25.22 -3.22
CA GLU A 277 -28.46 26.61 -3.20
C GLU A 277 -27.80 27.00 -4.53
N TYR A 278 -26.97 26.12 -5.11
CA TYR A 278 -26.43 26.27 -6.46
C TYR A 278 -27.55 26.49 -7.48
N LEU A 279 -28.52 25.58 -7.55
CA LEU A 279 -29.58 25.60 -8.56
C LEU A 279 -30.61 26.72 -8.35
N THR A 280 -30.63 27.35 -7.18
CA THR A 280 -31.43 28.55 -6.92
C THR A 280 -30.77 29.81 -7.48
N ARG A 281 -29.43 29.86 -7.53
CA ARG A 281 -28.65 31.05 -7.96
C ARG A 281 -28.11 30.95 -9.39
N PHE A 282 -27.67 29.77 -9.81
CA PHE A 282 -26.94 29.51 -11.06
C PHE A 282 -27.70 28.52 -11.98
N LYS A 283 -29.04 28.58 -11.95
CA LYS A 283 -29.95 27.63 -12.62
C LYS A 283 -29.71 27.45 -14.14
N ASP A 284 -29.15 28.47 -14.80
CA ASP A 284 -28.95 28.56 -16.25
C ASP A 284 -27.50 28.23 -16.67
N SER A 285 -26.67 27.69 -15.75
CA SER A 285 -25.25 27.39 -15.99
C SER A 285 -25.01 26.12 -16.82
N GLN A 286 -23.87 26.08 -17.52
CA GLN A 286 -23.33 24.90 -18.21
C GLN A 286 -22.96 23.74 -17.27
N LEU A 287 -22.74 23.98 -15.97
CA LEU A 287 -22.48 22.93 -14.96
C LEU A 287 -23.76 22.46 -14.24
N ALA A 288 -24.88 23.17 -14.37
CA ALA A 288 -26.17 22.76 -13.82
C ALA A 288 -26.60 21.31 -14.18
N PRO A 289 -26.30 20.75 -15.37
CA PRO A 289 -26.63 19.35 -15.68
C PRO A 289 -25.87 18.35 -14.80
N GLU A 290 -24.59 18.60 -14.52
CA GLU A 290 -23.78 17.73 -13.66
C GLU A 290 -24.18 17.86 -12.18
N VAL A 291 -24.58 19.07 -11.76
CA VAL A 291 -25.20 19.31 -10.44
C VAL A 291 -26.50 18.50 -10.30
N TYR A 292 -27.38 18.56 -11.30
CA TYR A 292 -28.61 17.79 -11.33
C TYR A 292 -28.38 16.27 -11.34
N LEU A 293 -27.36 15.77 -12.04
CA LEU A 293 -26.92 14.37 -11.97
C LEU A 293 -26.55 13.96 -10.54
N ARG A 294 -25.70 14.73 -9.87
CA ARG A 294 -25.22 14.40 -8.51
C ARG A 294 -26.32 14.47 -7.46
N LYS A 295 -27.25 15.42 -7.57
CA LYS A 295 -28.49 15.40 -6.77
C LYS A 295 -29.31 14.14 -7.02
N GLY A 296 -29.41 13.70 -8.27
CA GLY A 296 -30.02 12.42 -8.62
C GLY A 296 -29.38 11.25 -7.87
N ASP A 297 -28.05 11.18 -7.86
CA ASP A 297 -27.29 10.12 -7.16
C ASP A 297 -27.50 10.18 -5.63
N LEU A 298 -27.54 11.39 -5.05
CA LEU A 298 -27.80 11.60 -3.62
C LEU A 298 -29.22 11.17 -3.21
N TYR A 299 -30.24 11.52 -4.01
CA TYR A 299 -31.60 11.05 -3.75
C TYR A 299 -31.73 9.54 -3.99
N LEU A 300 -31.00 8.97 -4.94
CA LEU A 300 -30.95 7.52 -5.17
C LEU A 300 -30.34 6.78 -3.98
N ALA A 301 -29.24 7.29 -3.41
CA ALA A 301 -28.63 6.76 -2.18
C ALA A 301 -29.54 6.88 -0.94
N LYS A 302 -30.56 7.74 -0.99
CA LYS A 302 -31.61 7.90 0.04
C LYS A 302 -32.90 7.12 -0.29
N GLU A 303 -32.91 6.30 -1.34
CA GLU A 303 -34.09 5.59 -1.87
C GLU A 303 -35.27 6.52 -2.27
N GLN A 304 -34.99 7.82 -2.46
CA GLN A 304 -35.95 8.86 -2.84
C GLN A 304 -36.08 8.93 -4.37
N PHE A 305 -36.58 7.83 -4.94
CA PHE A 305 -36.47 7.56 -6.38
C PHE A 305 -37.20 8.59 -7.27
N GLU A 306 -38.31 9.19 -6.83
CA GLU A 306 -39.04 10.17 -7.64
C GLU A 306 -38.25 11.47 -7.77
N GLN A 307 -37.73 11.99 -6.65
CA GLN A 307 -36.83 13.14 -6.61
C GLN A 307 -35.55 12.87 -7.42
N ALA A 308 -35.00 11.66 -7.33
CA ALA A 308 -33.86 11.26 -8.16
C ALA A 308 -34.21 11.35 -9.66
N THR A 309 -35.32 10.72 -10.08
CA THR A 309 -35.79 10.71 -11.48
C THR A 309 -36.04 12.14 -12.01
N GLU A 310 -36.62 13.00 -11.18
CA GLU A 310 -36.88 14.40 -11.55
C GLU A 310 -35.58 15.18 -11.76
N ASN A 311 -34.61 15.08 -10.85
CA ASN A 311 -33.33 15.79 -10.99
C ASN A 311 -32.56 15.27 -12.23
N TYR A 312 -32.54 13.97 -12.49
CA TYR A 312 -31.91 13.45 -13.72
C TYR A 312 -32.60 13.91 -15.02
N HIS A 313 -33.92 14.11 -15.04
CA HIS A 313 -34.59 14.70 -16.21
C HIS A 313 -34.33 16.20 -16.37
N ARG A 314 -34.12 16.94 -15.27
CA ARG A 314 -33.66 18.33 -15.32
C ARG A 314 -32.21 18.43 -15.85
N ALA A 315 -31.36 17.44 -15.55
CA ALA A 315 -30.05 17.29 -16.21
C ALA A 315 -30.19 17.06 -17.72
N GLU A 316 -31.02 16.10 -18.15
CA GLU A 316 -31.23 15.81 -19.58
C GLU A 316 -31.73 17.04 -20.38
N GLN A 317 -32.54 17.90 -19.77
CA GLN A 317 -33.05 19.12 -20.41
C GLN A 317 -31.98 20.21 -20.61
N SER A 318 -30.79 20.07 -20.00
CA SER A 318 -29.74 21.10 -19.99
C SER A 318 -28.35 20.57 -20.43
N ALA A 319 -28.18 19.27 -20.64
CA ALA A 319 -26.87 18.63 -20.86
C ALA A 319 -26.30 18.74 -22.29
N PHE A 320 -24.96 18.70 -22.37
CA PHE A 320 -24.21 18.46 -23.59
C PHE A 320 -24.17 16.97 -23.97
N ALA A 321 -23.83 16.66 -25.23
CA ALA A 321 -23.85 15.30 -25.79
C ALA A 321 -22.91 14.31 -25.08
N GLU A 322 -21.83 14.78 -24.47
CA GLU A 322 -20.79 13.95 -23.86
C GLU A 322 -21.26 13.25 -22.58
N LEU A 323 -21.99 13.96 -21.70
CA LEU A 323 -22.60 13.40 -20.48
C LEU A 323 -23.81 12.50 -20.77
N GLN A 324 -24.37 12.54 -21.98
CA GLN A 324 -25.66 11.92 -22.29
C GLN A 324 -25.67 10.41 -22.03
N ASN A 325 -24.55 9.72 -22.28
CA ASN A 325 -24.40 8.29 -22.01
C ASN A 325 -24.47 7.96 -20.50
N GLU A 326 -23.89 8.80 -19.64
CA GLU A 326 -23.93 8.62 -18.19
C GLU A 326 -25.30 8.98 -17.62
N ILE A 327 -25.92 10.06 -18.11
CA ILE A 327 -27.30 10.44 -17.79
C ILE A 327 -28.26 9.28 -18.10
N ASP A 328 -28.13 8.66 -19.27
CA ASP A 328 -28.92 7.49 -19.65
C ASP A 328 -28.69 6.30 -18.73
N TYR A 329 -27.43 5.96 -18.43
CA TYR A 329 -27.11 4.84 -17.56
C TYR A 329 -27.68 5.05 -16.15
N LYS A 330 -27.55 6.25 -15.57
CA LYS A 330 -28.10 6.60 -14.24
C LYS A 330 -29.64 6.57 -14.23
N ILE A 331 -30.31 7.20 -15.20
CA ILE A 331 -31.77 7.14 -15.35
C ILE A 331 -32.23 5.68 -15.50
N ALA A 332 -31.48 4.85 -16.23
CA ALA A 332 -31.81 3.44 -16.37
C ALA A 332 -31.68 2.64 -15.07
N VAL A 333 -30.66 2.91 -14.25
CA VAL A 333 -30.51 2.28 -12.94
C VAL A 333 -31.67 2.66 -12.00
N VAL A 334 -32.10 3.93 -11.98
CA VAL A 334 -33.27 4.36 -11.18
C VAL A 334 -34.56 3.72 -11.70
N HIS A 335 -34.75 3.69 -13.03
CA HIS A 335 -35.92 3.05 -13.63
C HIS A 335 -35.93 1.52 -13.43
N ASP A 336 -34.77 0.86 -13.35
CA ASP A 336 -34.64 -0.55 -12.95
C ASP A 336 -35.07 -0.76 -11.49
N LEU A 337 -34.62 0.12 -10.57
CA LEU A 337 -34.96 0.06 -9.15
C LEU A 337 -36.44 0.41 -8.87
N GLN A 338 -37.04 1.32 -9.64
CA GLN A 338 -38.47 1.62 -9.64
C GLN A 338 -39.34 0.57 -10.37
N GLY A 339 -38.75 -0.45 -10.99
CA GLY A 339 -39.47 -1.42 -11.82
C GLY A 339 -40.03 -0.88 -13.15
N LYS A 340 -39.69 0.35 -13.54
CA LYS A 340 -40.08 1.03 -14.81
C LYS A 340 -39.22 0.54 -15.98
N TYR A 341 -39.05 -0.77 -16.12
CA TYR A 341 -38.02 -1.40 -16.97
C TYR A 341 -38.03 -1.00 -18.45
N GLN A 342 -39.19 -0.65 -19.03
CA GLN A 342 -39.27 -0.22 -20.43
C GLN A 342 -38.61 1.15 -20.66
N LEU A 343 -38.66 2.03 -19.66
CA LEU A 343 -37.91 3.29 -19.67
C LEU A 343 -36.41 3.02 -19.48
N ALA A 344 -36.03 2.12 -18.56
CA ALA A 344 -34.63 1.70 -18.38
C ALA A 344 -34.02 1.08 -19.65
N GLU A 345 -34.76 0.23 -20.36
CA GLU A 345 -34.32 -0.36 -21.63
C GLU A 345 -34.02 0.72 -22.68
N THR A 346 -34.96 1.68 -22.85
CA THR A 346 -34.86 2.75 -23.85
C THR A 346 -33.58 3.57 -23.66
N ARG A 347 -33.22 3.82 -22.40
CA ARG A 347 -32.02 4.55 -21.99
C ARG A 347 -30.74 3.79 -22.30
N LEU A 348 -30.62 2.55 -21.83
CA LEU A 348 -29.43 1.71 -22.05
C LEU A 348 -29.17 1.41 -23.53
N ARG A 349 -30.22 1.40 -24.37
CA ARG A 349 -30.03 1.32 -25.83
C ARG A 349 -29.37 2.56 -26.40
N ARG A 350 -29.75 3.77 -25.96
CA ARG A 350 -29.16 5.03 -26.42
C ARG A 350 -27.64 5.05 -26.18
N VAL A 351 -27.19 4.59 -25.00
CA VAL A 351 -25.76 4.40 -24.67
C VAL A 351 -25.05 3.44 -25.64
N ILE A 352 -25.62 2.26 -25.84
CA ILE A 352 -25.03 1.20 -26.67
C ILE A 352 -25.01 1.59 -28.16
N GLU A 353 -26.04 2.29 -28.64
CA GLU A 353 -26.11 2.78 -30.02
C GLU A 353 -25.10 3.91 -30.26
N ASN A 354 -24.90 4.82 -29.31
CA ASN A 354 -23.83 5.82 -29.36
C ASN A 354 -22.43 5.16 -29.42
N ALA A 355 -22.13 4.23 -28.52
CA ALA A 355 -20.84 3.55 -28.45
C ALA A 355 -20.53 2.67 -29.69
N ASN A 356 -21.55 2.20 -30.41
CA ASN A 356 -21.38 1.45 -31.66
C ASN A 356 -21.20 2.33 -32.91
N ASN A 357 -21.44 3.64 -32.82
CA ASN A 357 -21.29 4.59 -33.93
C ASN A 357 -19.93 5.30 -33.96
N SER A 358 -19.19 5.34 -32.85
CA SER A 358 -17.81 5.86 -32.78
C SER A 358 -16.82 4.93 -33.48
N LYS A 359 -16.23 5.38 -34.59
CA LYS A 359 -15.34 4.57 -35.47
C LYS A 359 -13.88 4.45 -35.02
N SER A 360 -13.48 5.14 -33.97
CA SER A 360 -12.15 5.03 -33.33
C SER A 360 -12.27 4.31 -32.00
N GLY A 361 -11.27 3.48 -31.66
CA GLY A 361 -11.06 2.99 -30.30
C GLY A 361 -10.51 4.08 -29.39
N SER A 362 -11.23 5.19 -29.25
CA SER A 362 -10.89 6.32 -28.38
C SER A 362 -11.45 6.09 -26.97
N GLU A 363 -10.73 6.60 -25.96
CA GLU A 363 -10.99 6.42 -24.52
C GLU A 363 -12.34 7.02 -24.04
N SER A 364 -13.00 7.78 -24.92
CA SER A 364 -14.34 8.36 -24.77
C SER A 364 -15.47 7.34 -24.55
N ALA A 365 -15.26 6.06 -24.86
CA ALA A 365 -16.27 5.01 -24.69
C ALA A 365 -16.24 4.38 -23.27
N HIS A 366 -16.57 5.17 -22.25
CA HIS A 366 -16.78 4.66 -20.89
C HIS A 366 -18.08 3.84 -20.77
N PHE A 367 -18.07 2.80 -19.91
CA PHE A 367 -19.18 1.90 -19.57
C PHE A 367 -19.88 1.04 -20.66
N PRO A 368 -19.31 0.70 -21.85
CA PRO A 368 -20.04 -0.08 -22.86
C PRO A 368 -20.35 -1.51 -22.40
N GLU A 369 -19.37 -2.27 -21.91
CA GLU A 369 -19.58 -3.65 -21.45
C GLU A 369 -20.57 -3.74 -20.28
N ASP A 370 -20.53 -2.76 -19.37
CA ASP A 370 -21.41 -2.72 -18.19
C ASP A 370 -22.83 -2.24 -18.54
N SER A 371 -22.97 -1.37 -19.55
CA SER A 371 -24.26 -1.07 -20.17
C SER A 371 -24.87 -2.29 -20.86
N TYR A 372 -24.06 -3.11 -21.54
CA TYR A 372 -24.51 -4.41 -22.09
C TYR A 372 -25.01 -5.35 -20.98
N LEU A 373 -24.22 -5.54 -19.91
CA LEU A 373 -24.64 -6.34 -18.74
C LEU A 373 -25.95 -5.82 -18.13
N LYS A 374 -26.04 -4.52 -17.85
CA LYS A 374 -27.21 -3.89 -17.24
C LYS A 374 -28.46 -3.97 -18.14
N LEU A 375 -28.28 -3.83 -19.46
CA LEU A 375 -29.39 -4.01 -20.41
C LEU A 375 -29.90 -5.45 -20.42
N ILE A 376 -29.01 -6.44 -20.29
CA ILE A 376 -29.42 -7.85 -20.19
C ILE A 376 -30.24 -8.07 -18.91
N GLU A 377 -29.78 -7.57 -17.75
CA GLU A 377 -30.53 -7.64 -16.48
C GLU A 377 -31.94 -7.03 -16.61
N VAL A 378 -32.05 -5.80 -17.10
CA VAL A 378 -33.33 -5.08 -17.27
C VAL A 378 -34.26 -5.82 -18.23
N LEU A 379 -33.72 -6.41 -19.31
CA LEU A 379 -34.49 -7.22 -20.26
C LEU A 379 -34.90 -8.58 -19.69
N MET A 380 -34.14 -9.15 -18.75
CA MET A 380 -34.56 -10.34 -17.99
C MET A 380 -35.69 -10.01 -17.02
N LYS A 381 -35.53 -8.96 -16.20
CA LYS A 381 -36.52 -8.51 -15.21
C LYS A 381 -37.86 -8.10 -15.84
N SER A 382 -37.83 -7.43 -16.98
CA SER A 382 -39.03 -7.10 -17.77
C SER A 382 -39.61 -8.28 -18.57
N GLY A 383 -38.99 -9.46 -18.52
CA GLY A 383 -39.42 -10.63 -19.28
C GLY A 383 -39.25 -10.52 -20.79
N GLN A 384 -38.55 -9.50 -21.30
CA GLN A 384 -38.34 -9.22 -22.73
C GLN A 384 -37.23 -10.10 -23.34
N LYS A 385 -37.38 -11.42 -23.21
CA LYS A 385 -36.32 -12.42 -23.37
C LYS A 385 -35.67 -12.43 -24.76
N GLN A 386 -36.45 -12.23 -25.83
CA GLN A 386 -35.94 -12.13 -27.20
C GLN A 386 -34.97 -10.96 -27.38
N LYS A 387 -35.24 -9.82 -26.72
CA LYS A 387 -34.36 -8.66 -26.75
C LYS A 387 -33.08 -8.92 -25.95
N ALA A 388 -33.18 -9.55 -24.77
CA ALA A 388 -32.01 -9.92 -23.96
C ALA A 388 -31.04 -10.82 -24.75
N LEU A 389 -31.57 -11.83 -25.44
CA LEU A 389 -30.77 -12.75 -26.25
C LEU A 389 -30.08 -12.03 -27.43
N LYS A 390 -30.76 -11.08 -28.08
CA LYS A 390 -30.16 -10.25 -29.13
C LYS A 390 -29.03 -9.37 -28.56
N THR A 391 -29.20 -8.81 -27.36
CA THR A 391 -28.16 -8.03 -26.66
C THR A 391 -26.94 -8.89 -26.33
N ILE A 392 -27.13 -10.13 -25.82
CA ILE A 392 -26.04 -11.09 -25.56
C ILE A 392 -25.27 -11.43 -26.84
N ALA A 393 -25.97 -11.72 -27.94
CA ALA A 393 -25.33 -12.00 -29.23
C ALA A 393 -24.54 -10.81 -29.78
N GLY A 394 -25.02 -9.57 -29.54
CA GLY A 394 -24.30 -8.34 -29.84
C GLY A 394 -22.99 -8.23 -29.06
N TYR A 395 -23.06 -8.33 -27.72
CA TYR A 395 -21.89 -8.31 -26.84
C TYR A 395 -20.85 -9.36 -27.26
N LYS A 396 -21.27 -10.62 -27.47
CA LYS A 396 -20.37 -11.71 -27.84
C LYS A 396 -19.61 -11.47 -29.15
N LYS A 397 -20.24 -10.78 -30.11
CA LYS A 397 -19.61 -10.39 -31.39
C LYS A 397 -18.59 -9.25 -31.21
N GLN A 398 -18.82 -8.36 -30.24
CA GLN A 398 -18.02 -7.15 -30.04
C GLN A 398 -16.83 -7.37 -29.10
N PHE A 399 -16.97 -8.25 -28.10
CA PHE A 399 -15.97 -8.48 -27.04
C PHE A 399 -15.57 -9.97 -26.90
N PRO A 400 -15.11 -10.64 -27.98
CA PRO A 400 -14.94 -12.10 -28.00
C PRO A 400 -13.99 -12.67 -26.93
N GLU A 401 -12.91 -11.94 -26.62
CA GLU A 401 -11.85 -12.35 -25.68
C GLU A 401 -12.01 -11.72 -24.26
N SER A 402 -13.09 -11.00 -23.98
CA SER A 402 -13.27 -10.34 -22.67
C SER A 402 -13.40 -11.37 -21.54
N SER A 403 -12.72 -11.14 -20.41
CA SER A 403 -12.84 -11.99 -19.21
C SER A 403 -14.27 -12.04 -18.66
N LYS A 404 -15.10 -11.02 -18.94
CA LYS A 404 -16.54 -10.98 -18.60
C LYS A 404 -17.38 -11.99 -19.42
N GLN A 405 -16.83 -12.63 -20.46
CA GLN A 405 -17.52 -13.65 -21.29
C GLN A 405 -18.15 -14.79 -20.47
N LYS A 406 -17.45 -15.32 -19.44
CA LYS A 406 -18.01 -16.37 -18.57
C LYS A 406 -19.28 -15.91 -17.84
N LYS A 407 -19.33 -14.65 -17.39
CA LYS A 407 -20.52 -14.06 -16.74
C LYS A 407 -21.68 -13.88 -17.74
N ILE A 408 -21.40 -13.43 -18.95
CA ILE A 408 -22.40 -13.31 -20.02
C ILE A 408 -22.92 -14.68 -20.48
N GLN A 409 -22.07 -15.70 -20.57
CA GLN A 409 -22.45 -17.03 -21.05
C GLN A 409 -23.31 -17.81 -20.03
N ILE A 410 -23.08 -17.66 -18.72
CA ILE A 410 -23.98 -18.24 -17.71
C ILE A 410 -25.33 -17.47 -17.67
N MET A 411 -25.32 -16.13 -17.79
CA MET A 411 -26.55 -15.32 -17.90
C MET A 411 -27.40 -15.69 -19.13
N GLU A 412 -26.78 -16.13 -20.24
CA GLU A 412 -27.49 -16.65 -21.41
C GLU A 412 -28.22 -17.97 -21.13
N ALA A 413 -27.59 -18.88 -20.38
CA ALA A 413 -28.21 -20.13 -19.98
C ALA A 413 -29.37 -19.91 -18.98
N GLU A 414 -29.17 -19.03 -18.00
CA GLU A 414 -30.23 -18.57 -17.09
C GLU A 414 -31.40 -17.90 -17.85
N LEU A 415 -31.10 -17.13 -18.90
CA LEU A 415 -32.11 -16.51 -19.76
C LEU A 415 -32.93 -17.56 -20.52
N PHE A 416 -32.34 -18.67 -20.98
CA PHE A 416 -33.08 -19.76 -21.59
C PHE A 416 -33.94 -20.54 -20.56
N GLU A 417 -33.39 -20.85 -19.38
CA GLU A 417 -34.08 -21.57 -18.30
C GLU A 417 -35.23 -20.77 -17.69
N LYS A 418 -34.88 -19.66 -17.02
CA LYS A 418 -35.78 -18.86 -16.18
C LYS A 418 -36.61 -17.90 -17.04
N GLY A 419 -35.97 -17.35 -18.08
CA GLY A 419 -36.58 -16.45 -19.04
C GLY A 419 -37.49 -17.17 -20.03
N PHE A 420 -36.91 -17.74 -21.10
CA PHE A 420 -37.67 -18.35 -22.20
C PHE A 420 -38.50 -19.56 -21.78
N LYS A 421 -38.03 -20.33 -20.78
CA LYS A 421 -38.49 -21.70 -20.52
C LYS A 421 -38.23 -22.64 -21.73
N ASP A 422 -37.24 -22.28 -22.56
CA ASP A 422 -36.69 -23.16 -23.59
C ASP A 422 -35.57 -23.98 -22.95
N TYR A 423 -36.00 -24.98 -22.18
CA TYR A 423 -35.12 -25.87 -21.43
C TYR A 423 -34.16 -26.64 -22.35
N THR A 424 -34.55 -26.88 -23.61
CA THR A 424 -33.69 -27.52 -24.62
C THR A 424 -32.53 -26.63 -25.06
N ARG A 425 -32.72 -25.31 -25.18
CA ARG A 425 -31.61 -24.35 -25.38
C ARG A 425 -30.80 -24.13 -24.11
N ALA A 426 -31.47 -24.05 -22.95
CA ALA A 426 -30.80 -23.90 -21.67
C ALA A 426 -29.81 -25.04 -21.40
N LEU A 427 -30.23 -26.30 -21.62
CA LEU A 427 -29.35 -27.48 -21.57
C LEU A 427 -28.08 -27.30 -22.41
N ARG A 428 -28.21 -26.85 -23.67
CA ARG A 428 -27.07 -26.62 -24.56
C ARG A 428 -26.18 -25.47 -24.10
N ALA A 429 -26.76 -24.40 -23.55
CA ALA A 429 -26.01 -23.25 -23.07
C ALA A 429 -25.22 -23.58 -21.78
N TYR A 430 -25.83 -24.28 -20.83
CA TYR A 430 -25.14 -24.80 -19.64
C TYR A 430 -24.07 -25.84 -20.00
N GLN A 431 -24.35 -26.78 -20.92
CA GLN A 431 -23.34 -27.74 -21.38
C GLN A 431 -22.13 -27.02 -22.01
N ASN A 432 -22.37 -26.08 -22.95
CA ASN A 432 -21.29 -25.31 -23.57
C ASN A 432 -20.49 -24.48 -22.54
N TYR A 433 -21.14 -24.00 -21.47
CA TYR A 433 -20.45 -23.33 -20.37
C TYR A 433 -19.52 -24.28 -19.60
N ILE A 434 -19.98 -25.49 -19.26
CA ILE A 434 -19.17 -26.54 -18.63
C ILE A 434 -17.99 -26.94 -19.54
N ASP A 435 -18.25 -27.16 -20.84
CA ASP A 435 -17.24 -27.55 -21.82
C ASP A 435 -16.16 -26.47 -22.03
N ARG A 436 -16.56 -25.19 -22.07
CA ARG A 436 -15.67 -24.04 -22.32
C ARG A 436 -14.93 -23.57 -21.07
N PHE A 437 -15.51 -23.75 -19.88
CA PHE A 437 -14.96 -23.26 -18.61
C PHE A 437 -14.92 -24.35 -17.52
N PRO A 438 -14.20 -25.48 -17.73
CA PRO A 438 -14.22 -26.65 -16.84
C PRO A 438 -13.59 -26.44 -15.45
N ARG A 439 -13.00 -25.27 -15.18
CA ARG A 439 -12.51 -24.82 -13.87
C ARG A 439 -13.20 -23.54 -13.36
N SER A 440 -14.37 -23.19 -13.91
CA SER A 440 -15.16 -22.06 -13.40
C SER A 440 -15.74 -22.37 -12.02
N ARG A 441 -15.73 -21.41 -11.10
CA ARG A 441 -16.36 -21.59 -9.78
C ARG A 441 -17.87 -21.86 -9.87
N ARG A 442 -18.59 -21.29 -10.86
CA ARG A 442 -20.05 -21.53 -11.09
C ARG A 442 -20.34 -22.77 -11.96
N ILE A 443 -19.45 -23.76 -12.00
CA ILE A 443 -19.63 -24.99 -12.80
C ILE A 443 -20.70 -25.93 -12.21
N ASP A 444 -20.81 -25.94 -10.87
CA ASP A 444 -21.82 -26.65 -10.12
C ASP A 444 -23.22 -26.09 -10.42
N GLU A 445 -23.39 -24.76 -10.41
CA GLU A 445 -24.65 -24.10 -10.77
C GLU A 445 -25.08 -24.43 -12.21
N ALA A 446 -24.13 -24.57 -13.14
CA ALA A 446 -24.43 -24.99 -14.51
C ALA A 446 -24.94 -26.44 -14.58
N GLN A 447 -24.35 -27.36 -13.81
CA GLN A 447 -24.84 -28.73 -13.67
C GLN A 447 -26.22 -28.79 -12.97
N ALA A 448 -26.45 -27.95 -11.95
CA ALA A 448 -27.77 -27.81 -11.33
C ALA A 448 -28.80 -27.24 -12.32
N GLY A 449 -28.41 -26.29 -13.18
CA GLY A 449 -29.20 -25.76 -14.27
C GLY A 449 -29.60 -26.82 -15.30
N ILE A 450 -28.68 -27.72 -15.67
CA ILE A 450 -28.96 -28.88 -16.53
C ILE A 450 -30.05 -29.76 -15.90
N ALA A 451 -29.90 -30.13 -14.63
CA ALA A 451 -30.87 -30.98 -13.93
C ALA A 451 -32.24 -30.30 -13.76
N ARG A 452 -32.28 -29.00 -13.44
CA ARG A 452 -33.50 -28.18 -13.43
C ARG A 452 -34.19 -28.18 -14.79
N CYS A 453 -33.44 -28.08 -15.89
CA CYS A 453 -34.02 -28.08 -17.23
C CYS A 453 -34.69 -29.41 -17.59
N TYR A 454 -34.07 -30.55 -17.28
CA TYR A 454 -34.72 -31.86 -17.44
C TYR A 454 -35.98 -32.01 -16.57
N GLU A 455 -35.95 -31.50 -15.33
CA GLU A 455 -37.12 -31.51 -14.45
C GLU A 455 -38.29 -30.73 -15.04
N LYS A 456 -38.05 -29.54 -15.61
CA LYS A 456 -39.12 -28.73 -16.24
C LYS A 456 -39.58 -29.29 -17.58
N LEU A 457 -38.75 -30.07 -18.28
CA LEU A 457 -39.15 -30.91 -19.42
C LEU A 457 -39.97 -32.15 -19.00
N ARG A 458 -40.07 -32.44 -17.70
CA ARG A 458 -40.67 -33.65 -17.11
C ARG A 458 -39.98 -34.97 -17.47
N ASP A 459 -38.76 -34.92 -18.02
CA ASP A 459 -37.90 -36.10 -18.02
C ASP A 459 -37.31 -36.26 -16.62
N TYR A 460 -38.14 -36.74 -15.70
CA TYR A 460 -37.76 -36.91 -14.30
C TYR A 460 -36.61 -37.93 -14.15
N ARG A 461 -36.48 -38.89 -15.09
CA ARG A 461 -35.40 -39.88 -15.11
C ARG A 461 -34.05 -39.22 -15.40
N LEU A 462 -33.95 -38.37 -16.42
CA LEU A 462 -32.74 -37.59 -16.70
C LEU A 462 -32.53 -36.49 -15.65
N ALA A 463 -33.58 -35.87 -15.13
CA ALA A 463 -33.47 -34.91 -14.03
C ALA A 463 -32.85 -35.54 -12.78
N LEU A 464 -33.35 -36.71 -12.35
CA LEU A 464 -32.80 -37.45 -11.22
C LEU A 464 -31.35 -37.86 -11.48
N LYS A 465 -31.03 -38.36 -12.69
CA LYS A 465 -29.65 -38.68 -13.08
C LYS A 465 -28.72 -37.47 -12.98
N GLU A 466 -29.13 -36.30 -13.49
CA GLU A 466 -28.27 -35.11 -13.48
C GLU A 466 -28.20 -34.41 -12.11
N TYR A 467 -29.23 -34.54 -11.27
CA TYR A 467 -29.14 -34.19 -9.84
C TYR A 467 -28.21 -35.17 -9.10
N GLN A 468 -28.25 -36.47 -9.36
CA GLN A 468 -27.31 -37.45 -8.79
C GLN A 468 -25.86 -37.17 -9.26
N ASN A 469 -25.68 -36.82 -10.53
CA ASN A 469 -24.40 -36.41 -11.12
C ASN A 469 -23.85 -35.14 -10.45
N TYR A 470 -24.73 -34.17 -10.11
CA TYR A 470 -24.35 -33.04 -9.25
C TYR A 470 -23.89 -33.53 -7.86
N LEU A 471 -24.68 -34.36 -7.19
CA LEU A 471 -24.39 -34.80 -5.82
C LEU A 471 -23.07 -35.57 -5.69
N GLU A 472 -22.67 -36.33 -6.73
CA GLU A 472 -21.40 -37.04 -6.75
C GLU A 472 -20.20 -36.15 -7.13
N ARG A 473 -20.37 -35.18 -8.05
CA ARG A 473 -19.26 -34.33 -8.53
C ARG A 473 -19.03 -33.06 -7.72
N TYR A 474 -20.09 -32.51 -7.15
CA TYR A 474 -20.10 -31.20 -6.48
C TYR A 474 -20.66 -31.28 -5.04
N PRO A 475 -20.16 -32.21 -4.18
CA PRO A 475 -20.70 -32.42 -2.83
C PRO A 475 -20.64 -31.19 -1.91
N ALA A 476 -19.81 -30.20 -2.22
CA ALA A 476 -19.68 -28.96 -1.45
C ALA A 476 -19.98 -27.67 -2.26
N GLY A 477 -20.80 -27.78 -3.32
CA GLY A 477 -21.28 -26.66 -4.14
C GLY A 477 -22.51 -25.96 -3.55
N ASP A 478 -22.75 -24.70 -3.94
CA ASP A 478 -23.74 -23.81 -3.28
C ASP A 478 -25.17 -24.40 -3.29
N ASP A 479 -25.58 -25.03 -4.40
CA ASP A 479 -26.92 -25.60 -4.60
C ASP A 479 -27.09 -26.99 -3.90
N PHE A 480 -26.06 -27.57 -3.25
CA PHE A 480 -26.04 -29.00 -2.86
C PHE A 480 -27.21 -29.42 -1.96
N LYS A 481 -27.50 -28.68 -0.89
CA LYS A 481 -28.60 -29.00 0.04
C LYS A 481 -29.98 -28.91 -0.63
N TRP A 482 -30.11 -28.01 -1.60
CA TRP A 482 -31.33 -27.88 -2.41
C TRP A 482 -31.45 -29.05 -3.40
N VAL A 483 -30.37 -29.39 -4.12
CA VAL A 483 -30.30 -30.55 -5.03
C VAL A 483 -30.59 -31.87 -4.30
N LYS A 484 -29.99 -32.10 -3.13
CA LYS A 484 -30.17 -33.32 -2.31
C LYS A 484 -31.64 -33.55 -1.98
N ASN A 485 -32.34 -32.49 -1.56
CA ASN A 485 -33.77 -32.52 -1.32
C ASN A 485 -34.61 -32.66 -2.60
N ARG A 486 -34.22 -32.01 -3.70
CA ARG A 486 -34.93 -32.10 -4.98
C ARG A 486 -34.85 -33.49 -5.61
N ALA A 487 -33.67 -34.10 -5.58
CA ALA A 487 -33.44 -35.48 -6.01
C ALA A 487 -34.31 -36.48 -5.23
N ARG A 488 -34.40 -36.35 -3.90
CA ARG A 488 -35.27 -37.19 -3.05
C ARG A 488 -36.74 -37.06 -3.43
N LEU A 489 -37.25 -35.83 -3.55
CA LEU A 489 -38.67 -35.60 -3.94
C LEU A 489 -38.99 -36.15 -5.34
N ILE A 490 -38.01 -36.15 -6.24
CA ILE A 490 -38.14 -36.71 -7.59
C ILE A 490 -38.08 -38.25 -7.57
N SER A 491 -37.18 -38.89 -6.82
CA SER A 491 -37.15 -40.36 -6.71
C SER A 491 -38.40 -40.92 -6.03
N GLU A 492 -38.93 -40.22 -5.02
CA GLU A 492 -40.22 -40.53 -4.38
C GLU A 492 -41.43 -40.41 -5.33
N THR A 493 -41.31 -39.65 -6.43
CA THR A 493 -42.41 -39.44 -7.39
C THR A 493 -42.27 -40.27 -8.68
N ILE A 494 -41.06 -40.54 -9.20
CA ILE A 494 -40.86 -41.43 -10.37
C ILE A 494 -41.41 -42.84 -10.13
N ASN A 495 -41.35 -43.33 -8.89
CA ASN A 495 -41.85 -44.66 -8.52
C ASN A 495 -43.38 -44.86 -8.74
N ILE A 496 -44.11 -43.83 -9.19
CA ILE A 496 -45.51 -43.94 -9.65
C ILE A 496 -45.60 -44.65 -11.02
N GLU A 497 -44.64 -44.46 -11.94
CA GLU A 497 -44.75 -44.98 -13.32
C GLU A 497 -44.50 -46.49 -13.39
N ASN A 498 -43.58 -47.01 -12.55
CA ASN A 498 -43.47 -48.44 -12.26
C ASN A 498 -44.71 -49.03 -11.57
N GLY A 499 -45.62 -48.15 -11.10
CA GLY A 499 -46.85 -48.51 -10.40
C GLY A 499 -47.82 -49.35 -11.24
N LEU A 500 -47.71 -49.43 -12.57
CA LEU A 500 -48.58 -50.26 -13.41
C LEU A 500 -48.66 -51.74 -12.96
N HIS A 501 -47.53 -52.33 -12.53
CA HIS A 501 -47.55 -53.68 -11.96
C HIS A 501 -48.24 -53.73 -10.59
N GLN A 502 -47.98 -52.76 -9.71
CA GLN A 502 -48.66 -52.68 -8.40
C GLN A 502 -50.17 -52.45 -8.56
N ILE A 503 -50.58 -51.57 -9.48
CA ILE A 503 -51.97 -51.29 -9.86
C ILE A 503 -52.66 -52.57 -10.31
N SER A 504 -52.02 -53.41 -11.16
CA SER A 504 -52.61 -54.69 -11.57
C SER A 504 -52.85 -55.66 -10.41
N GLY A 505 -51.88 -55.80 -9.49
CA GLY A 505 -52.01 -56.65 -8.29
C GLY A 505 -52.98 -56.10 -7.25
N LEU A 506 -53.07 -54.78 -7.11
CA LEU A 506 -54.01 -54.10 -6.22
C LEU A 506 -55.44 -54.12 -6.78
N LEU A 507 -55.64 -53.99 -8.09
CA LEU A 507 -56.94 -54.24 -8.75
C LEU A 507 -57.39 -55.69 -8.56
N GLY A 508 -56.49 -56.66 -8.71
CA GLY A 508 -56.78 -58.07 -8.43
C GLY A 508 -57.26 -58.30 -6.99
N LYS A 509 -56.63 -57.65 -6.00
CA LYS A 509 -57.08 -57.69 -4.60
C LYS A 509 -58.38 -56.92 -4.37
N PHE A 510 -58.53 -55.71 -4.91
CA PHE A 510 -59.70 -54.84 -4.79
C PHE A 510 -60.97 -55.47 -5.38
N ILE A 511 -60.84 -56.25 -6.45
CA ILE A 511 -61.92 -57.07 -7.01
C ILE A 511 -62.29 -58.23 -6.05
N ALA A 512 -61.30 -58.84 -5.39
CA ALA A 512 -61.51 -59.96 -4.46
C ALA A 512 -62.03 -59.56 -3.06
N THR A 513 -61.77 -58.33 -2.58
CA THR A 513 -62.20 -57.86 -1.25
C THR A 513 -63.57 -57.17 -1.25
N LYS A 514 -64.33 -57.24 -2.34
CA LYS A 514 -65.52 -56.39 -2.53
C LYS A 514 -66.67 -56.69 -1.55
N ASP A 515 -66.71 -57.88 -0.96
CA ASP A 515 -67.74 -58.30 0.00
C ASP A 515 -67.40 -58.01 1.47
N SER A 516 -66.20 -57.49 1.81
CA SER A 516 -65.70 -57.44 3.20
C SER A 516 -66.12 -56.20 4.02
N GLY A 517 -67.29 -55.61 3.73
CA GLY A 517 -67.98 -54.66 4.61
C GLY A 517 -67.39 -53.25 4.82
N ASN A 518 -66.12 -52.98 4.47
CA ASN A 518 -65.49 -51.65 4.64
C ASN A 518 -64.88 -51.12 3.32
N TRP A 519 -65.69 -51.07 2.26
CA TRP A 519 -65.25 -50.82 0.88
C TRP A 519 -64.70 -49.40 0.64
N ASP A 520 -65.40 -48.34 1.08
CA ASP A 520 -64.95 -46.96 0.88
C ASP A 520 -63.56 -46.71 1.51
N PHE A 521 -63.24 -47.36 2.63
CA PHE A 521 -61.95 -47.17 3.31
C PHE A 521 -60.77 -47.77 2.53
N GLU A 522 -60.93 -49.00 2.01
CA GLU A 522 -59.92 -49.59 1.13
C GLU A 522 -59.80 -48.81 -0.19
N LEU A 523 -60.90 -48.27 -0.73
CA LEU A 523 -60.87 -47.38 -1.89
C LEU A 523 -60.10 -46.07 -1.61
N GLY A 524 -60.33 -45.45 -0.45
CA GLY A 524 -59.57 -44.26 -0.03
C GLY A 524 -58.08 -44.54 0.12
N LYS A 525 -57.71 -45.68 0.71
CA LYS A 525 -56.30 -46.13 0.80
C LYS A 525 -55.71 -46.46 -0.57
N PHE A 526 -56.48 -47.03 -1.49
CA PHE A 526 -56.06 -47.25 -2.88
C PHE A 526 -55.76 -45.93 -3.59
N TYR A 527 -56.67 -44.94 -3.52
CA TYR A 527 -56.43 -43.59 -4.06
C TYR A 527 -55.17 -42.95 -3.45
N PHE A 528 -54.95 -43.09 -2.14
CA PHE A 528 -53.73 -42.62 -1.47
C PHE A 528 -52.46 -43.33 -1.98
N GLN A 529 -52.50 -44.65 -2.19
CA GLN A 529 -51.37 -45.44 -2.69
C GLN A 529 -50.99 -45.09 -4.14
N ILE A 530 -51.97 -44.89 -5.03
CA ILE A 530 -51.74 -44.38 -6.39
C ILE A 530 -51.47 -42.86 -6.44
N LYS A 531 -51.43 -42.20 -5.27
CA LYS A 531 -51.16 -40.77 -5.07
C LYS A 531 -52.19 -39.81 -5.71
N ASP A 532 -53.41 -40.30 -5.88
CA ASP A 532 -54.61 -39.53 -6.20
C ASP A 532 -55.23 -38.95 -4.91
N PHE A 533 -54.45 -38.06 -4.27
CA PHE A 533 -54.82 -37.47 -2.99
C PHE A 533 -56.16 -36.70 -2.99
N PRO A 534 -56.61 -36.01 -4.06
CA PRO A 534 -57.94 -35.39 -4.09
C PRO A 534 -59.08 -36.40 -3.94
N ASN A 535 -59.04 -37.52 -4.68
CA ASN A 535 -60.06 -38.57 -4.56
C ASN A 535 -59.94 -39.33 -3.23
N ALA A 536 -58.73 -39.49 -2.69
CA ALA A 536 -58.53 -40.00 -1.33
C ALA A 536 -59.18 -39.07 -0.27
N VAL A 537 -58.94 -37.76 -0.33
CA VAL A 537 -59.56 -36.75 0.55
C VAL A 537 -61.08 -36.81 0.48
N GLN A 538 -61.66 -36.86 -0.73
CA GLN A 538 -63.11 -36.92 -0.92
C GLN A 538 -63.70 -38.22 -0.33
N THR A 539 -63.05 -39.36 -0.59
CA THR A 539 -63.50 -40.67 -0.09
C THR A 539 -63.42 -40.74 1.44
N PHE A 540 -62.29 -40.37 2.04
CA PHE A 540 -62.15 -40.38 3.50
C PHE A 540 -63.10 -39.40 4.19
N LYS A 541 -63.37 -38.23 3.61
CA LYS A 541 -64.39 -37.30 4.15
C LYS A 541 -65.80 -37.89 4.12
N LYS A 542 -66.19 -38.54 3.03
CA LYS A 542 -67.50 -39.23 2.89
C LYS A 542 -67.71 -40.23 4.04
N ILE A 543 -66.72 -41.09 4.29
CA ILE A 543 -66.76 -42.09 5.37
C ILE A 543 -66.94 -41.42 6.74
N LEU A 544 -66.22 -40.33 7.03
CA LEU A 544 -66.30 -39.62 8.31
C LEU A 544 -67.65 -38.91 8.55
N SER A 545 -68.39 -38.58 7.49
CA SER A 545 -69.76 -38.05 7.56
C SER A 545 -70.85 -39.12 7.60
N GLU A 546 -70.61 -40.31 7.04
CA GLU A 546 -71.60 -41.40 6.95
C GLU A 546 -71.49 -42.40 8.11
N SER A 547 -70.33 -42.50 8.79
CA SER A 547 -70.09 -43.47 9.86
C SER A 547 -69.78 -42.83 11.23
N GLY A 548 -70.54 -43.23 12.25
CA GLY A 548 -70.28 -42.86 13.65
C GLY A 548 -69.27 -43.80 14.30
N ASN A 549 -68.16 -43.25 14.80
CA ASN A 549 -67.16 -43.88 15.69
C ASN A 549 -66.86 -45.38 15.47
N GLY A 550 -66.66 -45.79 14.21
CA GLY A 550 -66.09 -47.11 13.89
C GLY A 550 -64.61 -47.23 14.27
N PRO A 551 -64.08 -48.46 14.47
CA PRO A 551 -62.72 -48.68 14.97
C PRO A 551 -61.62 -48.10 14.06
N ASP A 552 -61.83 -48.07 12.74
CA ASP A 552 -60.86 -47.57 11.76
C ASP A 552 -60.80 -46.02 11.68
N ARG A 553 -61.60 -45.29 12.47
CA ARG A 553 -61.71 -43.81 12.40
C ARG A 553 -60.36 -43.11 12.56
N GLY A 554 -59.46 -43.64 13.40
CA GLY A 554 -58.09 -43.14 13.53
C GLY A 554 -57.26 -43.27 12.25
N GLU A 555 -57.35 -44.39 11.51
CA GLU A 555 -56.67 -44.51 10.21
C GLU A 555 -57.30 -43.62 9.13
N ILE A 556 -58.63 -43.48 9.12
CA ILE A 556 -59.33 -42.63 8.14
C ILE A 556 -58.90 -41.16 8.32
N VAL A 557 -58.86 -40.66 9.56
CA VAL A 557 -58.37 -39.30 9.86
C VAL A 557 -56.87 -39.17 9.54
N TYR A 558 -56.07 -40.22 9.79
CA TYR A 558 -54.63 -40.22 9.48
C TYR A 558 -54.37 -40.09 7.97
N TYR A 559 -54.98 -40.95 7.16
CA TYR A 559 -54.81 -40.90 5.71
C TYR A 559 -55.45 -39.66 5.09
N LEU A 560 -56.51 -39.10 5.68
CA LEU A 560 -57.07 -37.80 5.28
C LEU A 560 -56.07 -36.65 5.54
N GLY A 561 -55.50 -36.59 6.75
CA GLY A 561 -54.47 -35.61 7.12
C GLY A 561 -53.19 -35.73 6.27
N LEU A 562 -52.71 -36.95 6.03
CA LEU A 562 -51.61 -37.20 5.10
C LEU A 562 -51.95 -36.83 3.66
N SER A 563 -53.17 -37.08 3.18
CA SER A 563 -53.57 -36.70 1.81
C SER A 563 -53.52 -35.17 1.66
N TYR A 564 -53.98 -34.43 2.65
CA TYR A 564 -53.83 -32.97 2.69
C TYR A 564 -52.36 -32.53 2.72
N SER A 565 -51.53 -33.12 3.57
CA SER A 565 -50.08 -32.84 3.59
C SER A 565 -49.40 -33.13 2.24
N LYS A 566 -49.74 -34.22 1.56
CA LYS A 566 -49.20 -34.54 0.23
C LYS A 566 -49.77 -33.67 -0.88
N MET A 567 -50.98 -33.13 -0.72
CA MET A 567 -51.50 -32.05 -1.58
C MET A 567 -50.79 -30.72 -1.34
N ALA A 568 -50.35 -30.44 -0.11
CA ALA A 568 -49.48 -29.30 0.19
C ALA A 568 -48.11 -29.47 -0.49
N ASP A 569 -47.42 -30.59 -0.28
CA ASP A 569 -46.14 -30.91 -0.96
C ASP A 569 -46.26 -30.71 -2.48
N LYS A 570 -47.30 -31.29 -3.10
CA LYS A 570 -47.60 -31.16 -4.53
C LYS A 570 -47.89 -29.71 -4.95
N SER A 571 -48.49 -28.91 -4.07
CA SER A 571 -48.69 -27.47 -4.29
C SER A 571 -47.36 -26.70 -4.24
N VAL A 572 -46.44 -27.04 -3.33
CA VAL A 572 -45.07 -26.46 -3.33
C VAL A 572 -44.32 -26.85 -4.60
N LEU A 573 -44.39 -28.11 -5.05
CA LEU A 573 -43.80 -28.55 -6.32
C LEU A 573 -44.33 -27.76 -7.53
N ASN A 574 -45.61 -27.36 -7.48
CA ASN A 574 -46.29 -26.55 -8.50
C ASN A 574 -46.15 -25.02 -8.29
N ASN A 575 -45.46 -24.57 -7.24
CA ASN A 575 -45.34 -23.16 -6.84
C ASN A 575 -46.67 -22.47 -6.42
N GLU A 576 -47.63 -23.23 -5.90
CA GLU A 576 -48.96 -22.78 -5.47
C GLU A 576 -49.02 -22.54 -3.94
N ILE A 577 -48.16 -21.64 -3.43
CA ILE A 577 -47.90 -21.46 -1.99
C ILE A 577 -49.18 -21.29 -1.15
N GLN A 578 -50.13 -20.46 -1.58
CA GLN A 578 -51.38 -20.24 -0.84
C GLN A 578 -52.25 -21.51 -0.72
N LYS A 579 -52.26 -22.36 -1.76
CA LYS A 579 -52.93 -23.68 -1.68
C LYS A 579 -52.16 -24.60 -0.72
N SER A 580 -50.83 -24.56 -0.76
CA SER A 580 -50.00 -25.30 0.19
C SER A 580 -50.34 -24.95 1.63
N THR A 581 -50.42 -23.66 1.98
CA THR A 581 -50.81 -23.21 3.34
C THR A 581 -52.19 -23.75 3.71
N ALA A 582 -53.21 -23.53 2.88
CA ALA A 582 -54.57 -24.00 3.16
C ALA A 582 -54.68 -25.54 3.28
N TYR A 583 -53.84 -26.30 2.56
CA TYR A 583 -53.73 -27.74 2.71
C TYR A 583 -52.93 -28.17 3.96
N LEU A 584 -51.92 -27.41 4.41
CA LEU A 584 -51.24 -27.64 5.69
C LEU A 584 -52.17 -27.34 6.87
N ASP A 585 -52.94 -26.25 6.83
CA ASP A 585 -53.97 -25.94 7.82
C ASP A 585 -55.02 -27.06 7.89
N SER A 586 -55.49 -27.51 6.72
CA SER A 586 -56.41 -28.65 6.62
C SER A 586 -55.80 -29.94 7.18
N ALA A 587 -54.53 -30.21 6.90
CA ALA A 587 -53.82 -31.36 7.46
C ALA A 587 -53.74 -31.27 8.99
N ALA A 588 -53.31 -30.12 9.53
CA ALA A 588 -53.17 -29.90 10.98
C ALA A 588 -54.51 -30.08 11.73
N VAL A 589 -55.62 -29.57 11.18
CA VAL A 589 -56.96 -29.71 11.79
C VAL A 589 -57.42 -31.16 11.89
N TRP A 590 -57.14 -32.00 10.89
CA TRP A 590 -57.44 -33.43 10.97
C TRP A 590 -56.44 -34.18 11.85
N LEU A 591 -55.15 -33.90 11.70
CA LEU A 591 -54.08 -34.58 12.43
C LEU A 591 -54.16 -34.37 13.95
N ARG A 592 -54.54 -33.19 14.45
CA ARG A 592 -54.71 -32.93 15.91
C ARG A 592 -55.71 -33.88 16.59
N GLN A 593 -56.75 -34.31 15.88
CA GLN A 593 -57.77 -35.21 16.43
C GLN A 593 -57.18 -36.58 16.84
N ILE A 594 -56.03 -36.97 16.29
CA ILE A 594 -55.41 -38.28 16.53
C ILE A 594 -54.76 -38.34 17.93
N PRO A 595 -53.83 -37.46 18.32
CA PRO A 595 -53.34 -37.40 19.71
C PRO A 595 -54.44 -37.12 20.74
N GLU A 596 -55.45 -36.32 20.36
CA GLU A 596 -56.54 -35.90 21.26
C GLU A 596 -57.59 -36.99 21.54
N ASN A 597 -57.90 -37.85 20.57
CA ASN A 597 -59.04 -38.79 20.64
C ASN A 597 -58.66 -40.26 20.36
N PHE A 598 -57.42 -40.53 19.92
CA PHE A 598 -56.94 -41.85 19.49
C PHE A 598 -55.49 -42.08 19.97
N SER A 599 -55.22 -41.91 21.27
CA SER A 599 -53.89 -42.04 21.89
C SER A 599 -53.15 -43.32 21.51
N ASP A 600 -53.86 -44.44 21.49
CA ASP A 600 -53.32 -45.79 21.33
C ASP A 600 -53.08 -46.15 19.84
N PHE A 601 -53.21 -45.16 18.95
CA PHE A 601 -53.11 -45.35 17.52
C PHE A 601 -51.67 -45.70 17.11
N LYS A 602 -51.51 -46.79 16.35
CA LYS A 602 -50.20 -47.33 15.90
C LYS A 602 -49.30 -46.36 15.12
N LYS A 603 -49.78 -45.15 14.78
CA LYS A 603 -49.02 -44.12 14.06
C LYS A 603 -49.06 -42.76 14.78
N VAL A 604 -49.53 -42.66 16.03
CA VAL A 604 -49.69 -41.40 16.79
C VAL A 604 -48.41 -40.57 16.82
N GLU A 605 -47.25 -41.23 16.98
CA GLU A 605 -45.91 -40.63 16.93
C GLU A 605 -45.67 -39.81 15.63
N ASN A 606 -45.97 -40.39 14.46
CA ASN A 606 -45.86 -39.69 13.17
C ASN A 606 -46.68 -38.39 13.15
N VAL A 607 -47.84 -38.43 13.79
CA VAL A 607 -48.79 -37.32 13.81
C VAL A 607 -48.33 -36.21 14.74
N GLU A 608 -47.88 -36.56 15.94
CA GLU A 608 -47.32 -35.60 16.90
C GLU A 608 -46.06 -34.95 16.34
N PHE A 609 -45.22 -35.70 15.60
CA PHE A 609 -44.04 -35.13 14.95
C PHE A 609 -44.41 -34.16 13.83
N MET A 610 -45.36 -34.52 12.96
CA MET A 610 -45.84 -33.63 11.89
C MET A 610 -46.45 -32.35 12.47
N LEU A 611 -47.26 -32.46 13.52
CA LEU A 611 -47.84 -31.30 14.21
C LEU A 611 -46.78 -30.44 14.90
N ALA A 612 -45.73 -31.05 15.45
CA ALA A 612 -44.62 -30.34 16.08
C ALA A 612 -43.78 -29.53 15.08
N GLN A 613 -43.44 -30.09 13.91
CA GLN A 613 -42.74 -29.34 12.86
C GLN A 613 -43.63 -28.21 12.32
N MET A 614 -44.93 -28.47 12.10
CA MET A 614 -45.90 -27.42 11.74
C MET A 614 -45.97 -26.30 12.81
N GLU A 615 -45.90 -26.62 14.10
CA GLU A 615 -45.85 -25.61 15.17
C GLU A 615 -44.55 -24.79 15.11
N LEU A 616 -43.39 -25.47 15.00
CA LEU A 616 -42.07 -24.84 14.93
C LEU A 616 -41.93 -23.92 13.71
N ASP A 617 -42.56 -24.24 12.58
CA ASP A 617 -42.56 -23.40 11.38
C ASP A 617 -43.36 -22.10 11.54
N THR A 618 -44.43 -22.08 12.33
CA THR A 618 -45.23 -20.85 12.58
C THR A 618 -44.56 -19.81 13.48
N LEU A 619 -43.48 -20.18 14.18
CA LEU A 619 -42.74 -19.28 15.06
C LEU A 619 -41.75 -18.41 14.25
N PHE A 620 -41.80 -17.09 14.41
CA PHE A 620 -40.90 -16.16 13.69
C PHE A 620 -39.66 -15.72 14.50
N SER A 621 -39.63 -15.88 15.83
CA SER A 621 -38.49 -15.44 16.65
C SER A 621 -37.65 -16.59 17.17
N VAL A 622 -36.33 -16.49 16.94
CA VAL A 622 -35.31 -17.51 17.25
C VAL A 622 -35.36 -17.96 18.71
N GLY A 623 -35.51 -17.02 19.66
CA GLY A 623 -35.62 -17.34 21.09
C GLY A 623 -36.88 -18.13 21.46
N LYS A 624 -38.02 -17.91 20.78
CA LYS A 624 -39.23 -18.71 21.01
C LYS A 624 -39.11 -20.10 20.40
N LYS A 625 -38.47 -20.25 19.23
CA LYS A 625 -38.13 -21.57 18.68
C LYS A 625 -37.25 -22.38 19.64
N GLN A 626 -36.23 -21.76 20.26
CA GLN A 626 -35.36 -22.45 21.23
C GLN A 626 -36.15 -23.07 22.38
N THR A 627 -36.91 -22.26 23.13
CA THR A 627 -37.66 -22.75 24.29
C THR A 627 -38.65 -23.83 23.87
N ARG A 628 -39.35 -23.64 22.74
CA ARG A 628 -40.33 -24.60 22.28
C ARG A 628 -39.72 -25.91 21.78
N LEU A 629 -38.55 -25.89 21.15
CA LEU A 629 -37.83 -27.09 20.71
C LEU A 629 -37.32 -27.90 21.92
N LEU A 630 -36.83 -27.23 22.98
CA LEU A 630 -36.45 -27.87 24.24
C LEU A 630 -37.67 -28.51 24.94
N GLU A 631 -38.78 -27.76 25.08
CA GLU A 631 -40.05 -28.28 25.60
C GLU A 631 -40.57 -29.47 24.79
N LEU A 632 -40.41 -29.42 23.46
CA LEU A 632 -40.82 -30.50 22.58
C LEU A 632 -39.97 -31.74 22.80
N TYR A 633 -38.64 -31.63 22.73
CA TYR A 633 -37.73 -32.76 22.85
C TYR A 633 -37.83 -33.46 24.22
N ALA A 634 -37.95 -32.71 25.31
CA ALA A 634 -38.14 -33.30 26.65
C ALA A 634 -39.41 -34.16 26.73
N ARG A 635 -40.55 -33.63 26.23
CA ARG A 635 -41.82 -34.40 26.14
C ARG A 635 -41.73 -35.54 25.12
N TRP A 636 -40.89 -35.40 24.09
CA TRP A 636 -40.66 -36.44 23.09
C TRP A 636 -39.95 -37.64 23.71
N GLN A 637 -38.88 -37.43 24.47
CA GLN A 637 -38.18 -38.51 25.17
C GLN A 637 -39.05 -39.17 26.25
N GLU A 638 -39.89 -38.41 26.96
CA GLU A 638 -40.80 -38.94 27.97
C GLU A 638 -41.87 -39.88 27.36
N LYS A 639 -42.39 -39.53 26.17
CA LYS A 639 -43.54 -40.21 25.54
C LYS A 639 -43.15 -41.24 24.48
N PHE A 640 -42.03 -41.02 23.78
CA PHE A 640 -41.50 -41.86 22.72
C PHE A 640 -39.98 -42.07 22.90
N PRO A 641 -39.53 -42.84 23.92
CA PRO A 641 -38.10 -42.99 24.22
C PRO A 641 -37.28 -43.57 23.06
N GLU A 642 -37.82 -44.56 22.36
CA GLU A 642 -37.26 -45.17 21.13
C GLU A 642 -37.84 -44.52 19.85
N GLY A 643 -38.29 -43.26 19.95
CA GLY A 643 -38.95 -42.54 18.86
C GLY A 643 -38.03 -42.33 17.65
N LYS A 644 -38.52 -42.69 16.46
CA LYS A 644 -37.78 -42.64 15.17
C LYS A 644 -37.68 -41.24 14.54
N TYR A 645 -37.85 -40.21 15.36
CA TYR A 645 -37.63 -38.80 15.05
C TYR A 645 -36.74 -38.10 16.09
N SER A 646 -36.29 -38.83 17.12
CA SER A 646 -35.48 -38.29 18.21
C SER A 646 -34.11 -37.79 17.72
N ASP A 647 -33.54 -38.41 16.68
CA ASP A 647 -32.31 -37.98 16.02
C ASP A 647 -32.45 -36.62 15.31
N LEU A 648 -33.60 -36.38 14.67
CA LEU A 648 -33.94 -35.12 14.01
C LEU A 648 -34.19 -33.99 15.03
N LEU A 649 -34.86 -34.29 16.15
CA LEU A 649 -34.99 -33.30 17.24
C LEU A 649 -33.64 -33.02 17.93
N LEU A 650 -32.79 -34.04 18.08
CA LEU A 650 -31.42 -33.90 18.58
C LEU A 650 -30.56 -33.03 17.67
N ILE A 651 -30.53 -33.25 16.34
CA ILE A 651 -29.69 -32.44 15.45
C ILE A 651 -30.15 -30.99 15.40
N GLN A 652 -31.47 -30.73 15.45
CA GLN A 652 -32.02 -29.38 15.52
C GLN A 652 -31.61 -28.65 16.82
N LEU A 653 -31.52 -29.35 17.96
CA LEU A 653 -30.99 -28.80 19.21
C LEU A 653 -29.47 -28.58 19.15
N ALA A 654 -28.71 -29.58 18.66
CA ALA A 654 -27.25 -29.52 18.58
C ALA A 654 -26.79 -28.34 17.70
N ASP A 655 -27.40 -28.19 16.52
CA ASP A 655 -27.17 -27.08 15.60
C ASP A 655 -27.47 -25.73 16.24
N PHE A 656 -28.59 -25.61 16.96
CA PHE A 656 -28.97 -24.36 17.62
C PHE A 656 -27.94 -23.92 18.68
N TYR A 657 -27.43 -24.86 19.48
CA TYR A 657 -26.38 -24.56 20.46
C TYR A 657 -25.03 -24.29 19.76
N PHE A 658 -24.76 -24.95 18.64
CA PHE A 658 -23.55 -24.72 17.83
C PHE A 658 -23.53 -23.34 17.17
N GLU A 659 -24.66 -22.84 16.66
CA GLU A 659 -24.77 -21.47 16.10
C GLU A 659 -24.51 -20.36 17.14
N LYS A 660 -24.67 -20.65 18.43
CA LYS A 660 -24.32 -19.75 19.55
C LYS A 660 -22.88 -19.92 20.04
N SER A 661 -22.19 -20.99 19.62
CA SER A 661 -20.87 -21.33 20.13
C SER A 661 -19.81 -20.36 19.63
N THR A 662 -18.96 -19.90 20.55
CA THR A 662 -17.80 -19.05 20.27
C THR A 662 -16.64 -19.51 21.16
N GLU A 663 -15.41 -19.08 20.85
CA GLU A 663 -14.20 -19.39 21.65
C GLU A 663 -14.32 -18.99 23.14
N ASN A 664 -15.32 -18.19 23.53
CA ASN A 664 -15.58 -17.78 24.91
C ASN A 664 -16.92 -18.29 25.49
N ASP A 665 -17.78 -18.97 24.73
CA ASP A 665 -19.01 -19.60 25.25
C ASP A 665 -18.85 -21.12 25.36
N SER A 666 -18.18 -21.55 26.43
CA SER A 666 -18.00 -22.96 26.75
C SER A 666 -19.30 -23.68 27.12
N VAL A 667 -20.35 -22.96 27.52
CA VAL A 667 -21.63 -23.55 27.96
C VAL A 667 -22.45 -24.00 26.77
N SER A 668 -22.68 -23.12 25.78
CA SER A 668 -23.37 -23.48 24.53
C SER A 668 -22.58 -24.53 23.76
N THR A 669 -21.25 -24.40 23.70
CA THR A 669 -20.39 -25.36 22.98
C THR A 669 -20.42 -26.75 23.62
N SER A 670 -20.43 -26.85 24.95
CA SER A 670 -20.56 -28.14 25.65
C SER A 670 -21.94 -28.78 25.46
N ALA A 671 -23.01 -27.98 25.43
CA ALA A 671 -24.35 -28.48 25.14
C ALA A 671 -24.45 -29.05 23.72
N ALA A 672 -23.93 -28.32 22.72
CA ALA A 672 -23.87 -28.78 21.33
C ALA A 672 -23.09 -30.10 21.21
N LEU A 673 -21.88 -30.17 21.80
CA LEU A 673 -21.03 -31.37 21.79
C LEU A 673 -21.76 -32.59 22.37
N ASN A 674 -22.48 -32.43 23.48
CA ASN A 674 -23.22 -33.53 24.11
C ASN A 674 -24.35 -34.05 23.20
N TYR A 675 -25.12 -33.16 22.57
CA TYR A 675 -26.19 -33.59 21.64
C TYR A 675 -25.64 -34.23 20.36
N TYR A 676 -24.56 -33.70 19.77
CA TYR A 676 -23.91 -34.36 18.62
C TYR A 676 -23.37 -35.75 18.99
N ARG A 677 -22.71 -35.89 20.14
CA ARG A 677 -22.26 -37.20 20.65
C ARG A 677 -23.40 -38.15 20.93
N GLN A 678 -24.56 -37.67 21.38
CA GLN A 678 -25.73 -38.52 21.55
C GLN A 678 -26.23 -39.08 20.20
N ILE A 679 -26.24 -38.28 19.13
CA ILE A 679 -26.58 -38.77 17.78
C ILE A 679 -25.58 -39.84 17.33
N VAL A 680 -24.28 -39.64 17.58
CA VAL A 680 -23.21 -40.57 17.20
C VAL A 680 -23.22 -41.86 18.03
N GLY A 681 -23.70 -41.83 19.28
CA GLY A 681 -23.83 -43.02 20.14
C GLY A 681 -25.12 -43.80 19.91
N ASP A 682 -26.26 -43.11 19.94
CA ASP A 682 -27.60 -43.72 20.03
C ASP A 682 -28.22 -44.00 18.63
N TYR A 683 -27.82 -43.27 17.58
CA TYR A 683 -28.47 -43.28 16.26
C TYR A 683 -27.51 -43.50 15.07
N PRO A 684 -26.77 -44.63 15.01
CA PRO A 684 -25.76 -44.89 13.96
C PRO A 684 -26.29 -44.90 12.52
N GLU A 685 -27.56 -45.28 12.32
CA GLU A 685 -28.22 -45.30 11.00
C GLU A 685 -28.86 -43.94 10.62
N SER A 686 -28.63 -42.87 11.40
CA SER A 686 -29.22 -41.56 11.14
C SER A 686 -28.65 -40.88 9.89
N ILE A 687 -29.52 -40.26 9.09
CA ILE A 687 -29.12 -39.39 7.97
C ILE A 687 -28.34 -38.14 8.41
N TYR A 688 -28.26 -37.88 9.72
CA TYR A 688 -27.49 -36.79 10.32
C TYR A 688 -26.14 -37.25 10.90
N PHE A 689 -25.81 -38.54 10.84
CA PHE A 689 -24.62 -39.12 11.47
C PHE A 689 -23.31 -38.50 10.98
N GLU A 690 -23.11 -38.33 9.66
CA GLU A 690 -21.93 -37.64 9.11
C GLU A 690 -21.78 -36.23 9.68
N LYS A 691 -22.88 -35.48 9.72
CA LYS A 691 -22.90 -34.11 10.25
C LYS A 691 -22.53 -34.08 11.73
N ALA A 692 -23.12 -34.99 12.52
CA ALA A 692 -22.86 -35.06 13.96
C ALA A 692 -21.40 -35.41 14.27
N ASN A 693 -20.76 -36.28 13.48
CA ASN A 693 -19.32 -36.58 13.62
C ASN A 693 -18.45 -35.35 13.31
N PHE A 694 -18.67 -34.67 12.17
CA PHE A 694 -17.92 -33.46 11.83
C PHE A 694 -18.09 -32.33 12.87
N HIS A 695 -19.33 -32.06 13.30
CA HIS A 695 -19.60 -31.02 14.29
C HIS A 695 -19.14 -31.39 15.71
N THR A 696 -19.04 -32.68 16.05
CA THR A 696 -18.38 -33.14 17.29
C THR A 696 -16.91 -32.69 17.32
N ALA A 697 -16.16 -32.91 16.25
CA ALA A 697 -14.77 -32.46 16.15
C ALA A 697 -14.65 -30.92 16.15
N ALA A 698 -15.56 -30.21 15.49
CA ALA A 698 -15.59 -28.75 15.50
C ALA A 698 -15.89 -28.17 16.90
N ALA A 699 -16.82 -28.76 17.65
CA ALA A 699 -17.13 -28.34 19.02
C ALA A 699 -15.97 -28.65 19.99
N LEU A 700 -15.25 -29.77 19.79
CA LEU A 700 -14.03 -30.07 20.54
C LEU A 700 -12.92 -29.03 20.31
N ASN A 701 -12.76 -28.55 19.07
CA ASN A 701 -11.81 -27.47 18.75
C ASN A 701 -12.18 -26.16 19.49
N TYR A 702 -13.45 -25.75 19.46
CA TYR A 702 -13.92 -24.57 20.22
C TYR A 702 -13.77 -24.70 21.74
N LEU A 703 -13.78 -25.92 22.30
CA LEU A 703 -13.46 -26.19 23.71
C LEU A 703 -11.95 -26.33 24.00
N GLY A 704 -11.08 -26.10 23.00
CA GLY A 704 -9.62 -26.24 23.13
C GLY A 704 -9.11 -27.68 23.22
N GLN A 705 -9.95 -28.68 22.93
CA GLN A 705 -9.61 -30.11 22.98
C GLN A 705 -8.98 -30.58 21.66
N ASP A 706 -7.93 -29.86 21.22
CA ASP A 706 -7.34 -29.95 19.88
C ASP A 706 -7.00 -31.39 19.44
N SER A 707 -6.39 -32.17 20.33
CA SER A 707 -5.95 -33.54 20.02
C SER A 707 -7.12 -34.50 19.82
N ALA A 708 -8.25 -34.27 20.50
CA ALA A 708 -9.47 -35.05 20.31
C ALA A 708 -10.16 -34.66 19.01
N ALA A 709 -10.30 -33.35 18.74
CA ALA A 709 -10.80 -32.83 17.47
C ALA A 709 -10.00 -33.37 16.27
N PHE A 710 -8.68 -33.46 16.39
CA PHE A 710 -7.80 -34.00 15.35
C PHE A 710 -7.98 -35.50 15.13
N ALA A 711 -8.19 -36.28 16.19
CA ALA A 711 -8.47 -37.72 16.09
C ALA A 711 -9.83 -37.97 15.39
N ASP A 712 -10.88 -37.28 15.84
CA ASP A 712 -12.23 -37.38 15.30
C ASP A 712 -12.27 -36.96 13.81
N LEU A 713 -11.51 -35.92 13.41
CA LEU A 713 -11.36 -35.51 12.01
C LEU A 713 -10.71 -36.60 11.14
N ASN A 714 -9.65 -37.26 11.63
CA ASN A 714 -8.99 -38.32 10.85
C ASN A 714 -9.90 -39.54 10.66
N ALA A 715 -10.63 -39.96 11.71
CA ALA A 715 -11.66 -40.98 11.59
C ALA A 715 -12.78 -40.57 10.60
N PHE A 716 -13.20 -39.30 10.62
CA PHE A 716 -14.18 -38.77 9.67
C PHE A 716 -13.70 -38.84 8.21
N PHE A 717 -12.41 -38.55 7.93
CA PHE A 717 -11.85 -38.66 6.58
C PHE A 717 -11.77 -40.09 6.06
N GLU A 718 -11.46 -41.05 6.92
CA GLU A 718 -11.41 -42.48 6.55
C GLU A 718 -12.82 -43.05 6.30
N ALA A 719 -13.79 -42.67 7.14
CA ALA A 719 -15.17 -43.16 7.04
C ALA A 719 -16.00 -42.49 5.93
N TYR A 720 -15.82 -41.18 5.68
CA TYR A 720 -16.72 -40.39 4.82
C TYR A 720 -16.03 -39.59 3.70
N PRO A 721 -15.14 -40.19 2.88
CA PRO A 721 -14.30 -39.48 1.91
C PRO A 721 -15.04 -38.73 0.78
N LYS A 722 -16.37 -38.87 0.65
CA LYS A 722 -17.25 -38.14 -0.29
C LYS A 722 -18.20 -37.12 0.39
N SER A 723 -18.11 -36.89 1.69
CA SER A 723 -19.09 -36.06 2.43
C SER A 723 -19.09 -34.58 2.03
N GLU A 724 -20.25 -33.91 2.18
CA GLU A 724 -20.41 -32.46 1.96
C GLU A 724 -19.52 -31.61 2.89
N PHE A 725 -19.12 -32.17 4.03
CA PHE A 725 -18.28 -31.49 5.02
C PHE A 725 -16.76 -31.60 4.76
N ILE A 726 -16.30 -32.38 3.77
CA ILE A 726 -14.86 -32.62 3.56
C ILE A 726 -14.02 -31.33 3.44
N PRO A 727 -14.42 -30.28 2.67
CA PRO A 727 -13.64 -29.04 2.62
C PRO A 727 -13.59 -28.27 3.93
N ALA A 728 -14.68 -28.31 4.72
CA ALA A 728 -14.73 -27.69 6.04
C ALA A 728 -13.87 -28.47 7.07
N ALA A 729 -13.87 -29.81 6.97
CA ALA A 729 -13.00 -30.68 7.75
C ALA A 729 -11.51 -30.48 7.40
N LEU A 730 -11.15 -30.34 6.11
CA LEU A 730 -9.78 -30.06 5.67
C LEU A 730 -9.32 -28.69 6.17
N LEU A 731 -10.18 -27.67 6.09
CA LEU A 731 -9.89 -26.33 6.59
C LEU A 731 -9.79 -26.26 8.13
N LEU A 732 -10.45 -27.17 8.84
CA LEU A 732 -10.32 -27.30 10.30
C LEU A 732 -9.06 -28.10 10.68
N ARG A 733 -8.74 -29.16 9.93
CA ARG A 733 -7.53 -29.97 10.16
C ARG A 733 -6.26 -29.22 9.81
N SER A 734 -6.24 -28.39 8.76
CA SER A 734 -5.10 -27.53 8.44
C SER A 734 -4.81 -26.52 9.55
N LYS A 735 -5.84 -25.94 10.17
CA LYS A 735 -5.72 -25.06 11.36
C LYS A 735 -5.17 -25.80 12.57
N LEU A 736 -5.60 -27.04 12.82
CA LEU A 736 -5.03 -27.89 13.87
C LEU A 736 -3.57 -28.27 13.56
N HIS A 737 -3.25 -28.64 12.32
CA HIS A 737 -1.88 -28.90 11.87
C HIS A 737 -0.98 -27.68 12.12
N ASN A 738 -1.42 -26.47 11.77
CA ASN A 738 -0.69 -25.22 12.08
C ASN A 738 -0.51 -25.02 13.59
N LYS A 739 -1.54 -25.29 14.41
CA LYS A 739 -1.48 -25.21 15.88
C LYS A 739 -0.51 -26.22 16.50
N PHE A 740 -0.31 -27.37 15.85
CA PHE A 740 0.69 -28.39 16.20
C PHE A 740 2.07 -28.18 15.53
N GLY A 741 2.26 -27.13 14.73
CA GLY A 741 3.52 -26.84 14.01
C GLY A 741 3.75 -27.66 12.73
N ASN A 742 2.78 -28.46 12.29
CA ASN A 742 2.87 -29.36 11.13
C ASN A 742 2.44 -28.64 9.83
N MET A 743 3.19 -27.61 9.43
CA MET A 743 2.78 -26.69 8.35
C MET A 743 2.70 -27.34 6.96
N GLU A 744 3.55 -28.32 6.63
CA GLU A 744 3.50 -29.02 5.33
C GLU A 744 2.20 -29.81 5.11
N THR A 745 1.70 -30.50 6.13
CA THR A 745 0.40 -31.21 6.03
C THR A 745 -0.79 -30.25 6.02
N SER A 746 -0.66 -29.07 6.64
CA SER A 746 -1.63 -27.98 6.51
C SER A 746 -1.69 -27.44 5.08
N ILE A 747 -0.53 -27.21 4.44
CA ILE A 747 -0.42 -26.82 3.03
C ILE A 747 -1.09 -27.86 2.12
N GLN A 748 -0.87 -29.16 2.37
CA GLN A 748 -1.50 -30.24 1.60
C GLN A 748 -3.03 -30.24 1.72
N ASP A 749 -3.57 -30.10 2.94
CA ASP A 749 -5.03 -30.02 3.17
C ASP A 749 -5.66 -28.80 2.45
N LEU A 750 -4.98 -27.65 2.44
CA LEU A 750 -5.46 -26.43 1.79
C LEU A 750 -5.40 -26.53 0.26
N GLN A 751 -4.28 -27.01 -0.29
CA GLN A 751 -4.15 -27.28 -1.74
C GLN A 751 -5.17 -28.33 -2.22
N ARG A 752 -5.55 -29.29 -1.38
CA ARG A 752 -6.60 -30.27 -1.71
C ARG A 752 -7.96 -29.60 -1.89
N ILE A 753 -8.31 -28.59 -1.08
CA ILE A 753 -9.54 -27.80 -1.28
C ILE A 753 -9.49 -27.05 -2.62
N GLU A 754 -8.35 -26.43 -2.96
CA GLU A 754 -8.19 -25.71 -4.23
C GLU A 754 -8.27 -26.61 -5.46
N LEU A 755 -7.77 -27.85 -5.39
CA LEU A 755 -7.70 -28.76 -6.54
C LEU A 755 -8.97 -29.60 -6.73
N GLU A 756 -9.52 -30.14 -5.63
CA GLU A 756 -10.70 -31.03 -5.68
C GLU A 756 -12.03 -30.27 -5.52
N TYR A 757 -12.01 -29.08 -4.90
CA TYR A 757 -13.21 -28.36 -4.46
C TYR A 757 -13.23 -26.87 -4.87
N PHE A 758 -12.59 -26.50 -6.00
CA PHE A 758 -12.50 -25.12 -6.52
C PHE A 758 -13.83 -24.37 -6.71
N TYR A 759 -14.93 -25.11 -6.86
CA TYR A 759 -16.30 -24.58 -6.97
C TYR A 759 -16.88 -24.20 -5.60
N SER A 760 -16.40 -24.80 -4.51
CA SER A 760 -16.92 -24.60 -3.17
C SER A 760 -16.66 -23.18 -2.64
N PRO A 761 -17.57 -22.59 -1.86
CA PRO A 761 -17.36 -21.30 -1.22
C PRO A 761 -16.08 -21.18 -0.39
N LEU A 762 -15.59 -22.29 0.16
CA LEU A 762 -14.39 -22.34 1.00
C LEU A 762 -13.07 -22.29 0.21
N ALA A 763 -13.06 -22.47 -1.12
CA ALA A 763 -11.82 -22.47 -1.91
C ALA A 763 -11.05 -21.15 -1.81
N LEU A 764 -11.76 -20.01 -1.84
CA LEU A 764 -11.15 -18.68 -1.68
C LEU A 764 -10.57 -18.48 -0.27
N GLN A 765 -11.20 -19.06 0.75
CA GLN A 765 -10.66 -19.04 2.12
C GLN A 765 -9.43 -19.95 2.23
N ALA A 766 -9.43 -21.12 1.58
CA ALA A 766 -8.28 -22.01 1.54
C ALA A 766 -7.06 -21.34 0.91
N GLN A 767 -7.22 -20.59 -0.20
CA GLN A 767 -6.13 -19.83 -0.83
C GLN A 767 -5.51 -18.78 0.11
N LEU A 768 -6.34 -18.02 0.84
CA LEU A 768 -5.82 -17.04 1.81
C LEU A 768 -5.10 -17.71 2.98
N GLU A 769 -5.64 -18.82 3.48
CA GLU A 769 -5.02 -19.59 4.57
C GLU A 769 -3.77 -20.36 4.08
N LEU A 770 -3.67 -20.70 2.79
CA LEU A 770 -2.47 -21.26 2.16
C LEU A 770 -1.36 -20.22 2.09
N ALA A 771 -1.68 -19.00 1.62
CA ALA A 771 -0.73 -17.88 1.62
C ALA A 771 -0.29 -17.50 3.04
N ASN A 772 -1.21 -17.48 4.02
CA ASN A 772 -0.88 -17.34 5.44
C ASN A 772 0.06 -18.45 5.92
N THR A 773 -0.24 -19.72 5.63
CA THR A 773 0.54 -20.86 6.11
C THR A 773 1.94 -20.88 5.51
N ARG A 774 2.08 -20.63 4.20
CA ARG A 774 3.40 -20.48 3.55
C ARG A 774 4.21 -19.33 4.14
N PHE A 775 3.56 -18.19 4.44
CA PHE A 775 4.20 -17.08 5.14
C PHE A 775 4.74 -17.48 6.51
N GLU A 776 3.95 -18.17 7.36
CA GLU A 776 4.44 -18.58 8.69
C GLU A 776 5.50 -19.70 8.61
N ASN A 777 5.50 -20.49 7.53
CA ASN A 777 6.52 -21.51 7.20
C ASN A 777 7.82 -20.90 6.61
N GLY A 778 7.87 -19.58 6.38
CA GLY A 778 9.03 -18.88 5.82
C GLY A 778 9.13 -18.86 4.29
N ASP A 779 8.17 -19.44 3.57
CA ASP A 779 8.05 -19.36 2.10
C ASP A 779 7.36 -18.04 1.70
N TYR A 780 8.06 -16.93 1.97
CA TYR A 780 7.56 -15.57 1.73
C TYR A 780 7.30 -15.27 0.25
N GLN A 781 8.06 -15.90 -0.67
CA GLN A 781 7.91 -15.68 -2.11
C GLN A 781 6.62 -16.32 -2.64
N SER A 782 6.36 -17.60 -2.37
CA SER A 782 5.10 -18.21 -2.81
C SER A 782 3.88 -17.57 -2.14
N ALA A 783 4.01 -17.12 -0.88
CA ALA A 783 2.95 -16.38 -0.22
C ALA A 783 2.63 -15.06 -0.97
N LEU A 784 3.65 -14.28 -1.35
CA LEU A 784 3.51 -13.06 -2.14
C LEU A 784 2.81 -13.29 -3.48
N ASP A 785 3.09 -14.40 -4.16
CA ASP A 785 2.52 -14.64 -5.49
C ASP A 785 1.03 -15.04 -5.40
N ILE A 786 0.63 -15.82 -4.39
CA ILE A 786 -0.79 -16.09 -4.09
C ILE A 786 -1.51 -14.80 -3.64
N TYR A 787 -0.89 -13.95 -2.81
CA TYR A 787 -1.49 -12.67 -2.38
C TYR A 787 -1.84 -11.76 -3.57
N LYS A 788 -0.97 -11.68 -4.58
CA LYS A 788 -1.22 -10.92 -5.82
C LYS A 788 -2.32 -11.55 -6.68
N GLU A 789 -2.35 -12.87 -6.80
CA GLU A 789 -3.40 -13.59 -7.55
C GLU A 789 -4.78 -13.36 -6.91
N LEU A 790 -4.86 -13.37 -5.57
CA LEU A 790 -6.09 -13.06 -4.84
C LEU A 790 -6.58 -11.63 -5.14
N GLN A 791 -5.71 -10.62 -5.06
CA GLN A 791 -6.09 -9.23 -5.35
C GLN A 791 -6.59 -9.04 -6.79
N ASN A 792 -5.91 -9.62 -7.78
CA ASN A 792 -6.29 -9.48 -9.20
C ASN A 792 -7.69 -10.07 -9.53
N ASN A 793 -8.17 -11.04 -8.74
CA ASN A 793 -9.46 -11.72 -8.97
C ASN A 793 -10.62 -11.19 -8.11
N LEU A 794 -10.38 -10.25 -7.18
CA LEU A 794 -11.40 -9.70 -6.25
C LEU A 794 -12.75 -9.29 -6.88
N PRO A 795 -12.83 -8.68 -8.09
CA PRO A 795 -14.11 -8.22 -8.65
C PRO A 795 -15.17 -9.28 -8.91
N GLU A 796 -14.82 -10.58 -8.91
CA GLU A 796 -15.78 -11.68 -9.06
C GLU A 796 -16.34 -12.20 -7.72
N PHE A 797 -15.83 -11.72 -6.59
CA PHE A 797 -16.14 -12.26 -5.25
C PHE A 797 -16.90 -11.28 -4.34
N SER A 798 -17.45 -10.19 -4.88
CA SER A 798 -18.08 -9.07 -4.16
C SER A 798 -19.48 -9.37 -3.58
N GLY A 799 -19.57 -10.41 -2.75
CA GLY A 799 -20.61 -10.50 -1.71
C GLY A 799 -20.35 -9.51 -0.56
N LYS A 800 -21.29 -9.41 0.39
CA LYS A 800 -21.30 -8.41 1.49
C LYS A 800 -20.03 -8.34 2.37
N ASN A 801 -19.11 -9.30 2.28
CA ASN A 801 -17.90 -9.38 3.10
C ASN A 801 -16.61 -8.96 2.35
N GLY A 802 -16.66 -8.66 1.05
CA GLY A 802 -15.46 -8.47 0.21
C GLY A 802 -14.46 -7.42 0.71
N VAL A 803 -14.97 -6.33 1.30
CA VAL A 803 -14.14 -5.21 1.82
C VAL A 803 -13.18 -5.64 2.93
N ALA A 804 -13.52 -6.67 3.71
CA ALA A 804 -12.66 -7.16 4.79
C ALA A 804 -11.51 -8.06 4.30
N PHE A 805 -11.57 -8.55 3.06
CA PHE A 805 -10.63 -9.55 2.53
C PHE A 805 -9.31 -8.90 2.08
N ASP A 806 -9.42 -7.83 1.28
CA ASP A 806 -8.31 -7.08 0.67
C ASP A 806 -7.35 -6.47 1.71
N LEU A 807 -7.90 -5.86 2.75
CA LEU A 807 -7.16 -5.16 3.82
C LEU A 807 -6.13 -6.04 4.55
N SER A 808 -6.37 -7.35 4.64
CA SER A 808 -5.45 -8.26 5.31
C SER A 808 -4.22 -8.62 4.47
N ILE A 809 -4.34 -8.50 3.13
CA ILE A 809 -3.38 -8.99 2.15
C ILE A 809 -2.21 -8.01 1.99
N GLY A 810 -2.47 -6.73 1.75
CA GLY A 810 -1.40 -5.73 1.54
C GLY A 810 -0.41 -5.61 2.73
N LEU A 811 -0.90 -5.81 3.96
CA LEU A 811 -0.03 -5.84 5.14
C LEU A 811 0.78 -7.15 5.24
N ARG A 812 0.21 -8.29 4.80
CA ARG A 812 0.96 -9.55 4.68
C ARG A 812 2.07 -9.44 3.63
N GLU A 813 1.81 -8.80 2.49
CA GLU A 813 2.84 -8.50 1.48
C GLU A 813 3.98 -7.66 2.08
N ALA A 814 3.65 -6.58 2.80
CA ALA A 814 4.65 -5.72 3.43
C ALA A 814 5.58 -6.49 4.37
N ARG A 815 5.04 -7.38 5.20
CA ARG A 815 5.85 -8.27 6.06
C ARG A 815 6.66 -9.29 5.25
N ALA A 816 6.17 -9.76 4.12
CA ALA A 816 6.88 -10.75 3.31
C ALA A 816 8.11 -10.12 2.64
N TYR A 817 7.97 -8.93 2.06
CA TYR A 817 9.10 -8.13 1.58
C TYR A 817 10.08 -7.77 2.71
N GLU A 818 9.60 -7.48 3.93
CA GLU A 818 10.49 -7.20 5.08
C GLU A 818 11.37 -8.42 5.42
N ASN A 819 10.81 -9.62 5.44
CA ASN A 819 11.57 -10.85 5.76
C ASN A 819 12.49 -11.32 4.61
N LEU A 820 12.16 -10.98 3.36
CA LEU A 820 13.07 -11.15 2.21
C LEU A 820 14.22 -10.12 2.18
N GLY A 821 14.22 -9.13 3.09
CA GLY A 821 15.20 -8.04 3.10
C GLY A 821 14.98 -6.98 2.02
N GLU A 822 13.85 -7.02 1.31
CA GLU A 822 13.48 -6.03 0.29
C GLU A 822 12.86 -4.77 0.93
N ASP A 823 13.61 -4.15 1.85
CA ASP A 823 13.20 -3.01 2.70
C ASP A 823 12.47 -1.90 1.92
N SER A 824 12.84 -1.64 0.66
CA SER A 824 12.19 -0.61 -0.18
C SER A 824 10.76 -0.99 -0.58
N LYS A 825 10.50 -2.25 -0.94
CA LYS A 825 9.14 -2.73 -1.31
C LYS A 825 8.29 -2.95 -0.07
N ALA A 826 8.91 -3.38 1.03
CA ALA A 826 8.26 -3.45 2.34
C ALA A 826 7.76 -2.06 2.77
N LEU A 827 8.60 -1.03 2.64
CA LEU A 827 8.26 0.35 2.98
C LEU A 827 7.12 0.92 2.11
N GLU A 828 7.15 0.70 0.79
CA GLU A 828 6.06 1.05 -0.14
C GLU A 828 4.71 0.50 0.36
N ARG A 829 4.66 -0.81 0.64
CA ARG A 829 3.43 -1.50 1.05
C ARG A 829 2.95 -1.07 2.44
N TYR A 830 3.87 -0.84 3.39
CA TYR A 830 3.51 -0.29 4.69
C TYR A 830 2.94 1.13 4.60
N VAL A 831 3.54 2.01 3.78
CA VAL A 831 3.07 3.39 3.59
C VAL A 831 1.71 3.40 2.90
N LEU A 832 1.52 2.61 1.84
CA LEU A 832 0.25 2.48 1.12
C LEU A 832 -0.88 2.04 2.07
N PHE A 833 -0.61 1.04 2.91
CA PHE A 833 -1.56 0.55 3.91
C PHE A 833 -1.94 1.64 4.93
N VAL A 834 -0.96 2.38 5.46
CA VAL A 834 -1.16 3.47 6.44
C VAL A 834 -1.98 4.62 5.82
N GLN A 835 -1.66 5.03 4.59
CA GLN A 835 -2.35 6.13 3.90
C GLN A 835 -3.83 5.88 3.70
N HIS A 836 -4.20 4.65 3.27
CA HIS A 836 -5.59 4.32 2.95
C HIS A 836 -6.43 3.91 4.17
N ASN A 837 -5.80 3.59 5.32
CA ASN A 837 -6.48 2.95 6.45
C ASN A 837 -6.06 3.49 7.85
N PRO A 838 -6.14 4.81 8.11
CA PRO A 838 -5.65 5.42 9.35
C PRO A 838 -6.36 4.94 10.63
N GLU A 839 -7.55 4.34 10.55
CA GLU A 839 -8.29 3.82 11.72
C GLU A 839 -8.21 2.30 11.89
N HIS A 840 -7.49 1.59 11.01
CA HIS A 840 -7.56 0.13 11.01
C HIS A 840 -6.86 -0.53 12.21
N LYS A 841 -7.43 -1.62 12.74
CA LYS A 841 -6.98 -2.34 13.96
C LYS A 841 -5.53 -2.88 13.92
N LYS A 842 -4.86 -2.79 12.77
CA LYS A 842 -3.46 -3.18 12.54
C LYS A 842 -2.54 -2.02 12.14
N LEU A 843 -2.96 -0.76 12.25
CA LEU A 843 -2.12 0.41 11.94
C LEU A 843 -0.77 0.35 12.67
N ASP A 844 -0.79 0.06 13.97
CA ASP A 844 0.40 -0.11 14.81
C ASP A 844 1.39 -1.14 14.25
N GLU A 845 0.89 -2.23 13.64
CA GLU A 845 1.70 -3.31 13.06
C GLU A 845 2.48 -2.82 11.83
N ALA A 846 1.88 -1.93 11.04
CA ALA A 846 2.51 -1.30 9.88
C ALA A 846 3.53 -0.23 10.27
N LEU A 847 3.14 0.68 11.19
CA LEU A 847 4.04 1.73 11.71
C LEU A 847 5.29 1.13 12.37
N LEU A 848 5.15 -0.01 13.06
CA LEU A 848 6.26 -0.73 13.67
C LEU A 848 7.21 -1.33 12.62
N GLY A 849 6.69 -1.75 11.46
CA GLY A 849 7.49 -2.20 10.31
C GLY A 849 8.35 -1.07 9.73
N VAL A 850 7.75 0.10 9.50
CA VAL A 850 8.48 1.32 9.06
C VAL A 850 9.61 1.67 10.05
N ALA A 851 9.32 1.63 11.36
CA ALA A 851 10.30 1.93 12.40
C ALA A 851 11.48 0.92 12.44
N ARG A 852 11.22 -0.38 12.22
CA ARG A 852 12.26 -1.42 12.13
C ARG A 852 13.17 -1.22 10.91
N ILE A 853 12.60 -0.95 9.75
CA ILE A 853 13.34 -0.67 8.49
C ILE A 853 14.29 0.52 8.71
N ALA A 854 13.77 1.63 9.23
CA ALA A 854 14.57 2.83 9.54
C ALA A 854 15.71 2.56 10.53
N LEU A 855 15.48 1.71 11.54
CA LEU A 855 16.49 1.32 12.52
C LEU A 855 17.60 0.45 11.90
N ARG A 856 17.27 -0.52 11.02
CA ARG A 856 18.26 -1.33 10.29
C ARG A 856 19.18 -0.48 9.41
N GLN A 857 18.63 0.61 8.87
CA GLN A 857 19.33 1.54 7.97
C GLN A 857 20.23 2.59 8.70
N GLU A 858 20.48 2.42 10.00
CA GLU A 858 21.14 3.41 10.88
C GLU A 858 20.42 4.78 10.99
N ASN A 859 19.18 4.92 10.48
CA ASN A 859 18.41 6.17 10.56
C ASN A 859 17.69 6.30 11.92
N LEU A 860 18.49 6.49 12.97
CA LEU A 860 18.04 6.57 14.36
C LEU A 860 17.06 7.73 14.64
N ALA A 861 17.07 8.79 13.83
CA ALA A 861 16.15 9.91 14.02
C ALA A 861 14.72 9.53 13.60
N PHE A 862 14.57 9.01 12.38
CA PHE A 862 13.27 8.63 11.82
C PHE A 862 12.65 7.44 12.60
N ALA A 863 13.45 6.42 12.94
CA ALA A 863 12.97 5.30 13.75
C ALA A 863 12.40 5.76 15.11
N LYS A 864 13.04 6.75 15.76
CA LYS A 864 12.63 7.29 17.07
C LYS A 864 11.25 7.96 17.00
N GLU A 865 10.95 8.66 15.92
CA GLU A 865 9.69 9.36 15.70
C GLU A 865 8.51 8.38 15.59
N TYR A 866 8.63 7.34 14.75
CA TYR A 866 7.57 6.33 14.58
C TYR A 866 7.32 5.54 15.87
N TYR A 867 8.36 5.14 16.60
CA TYR A 867 8.18 4.49 17.91
C TYR A 867 7.48 5.43 18.91
N GLN A 868 7.79 6.73 18.93
CA GLN A 868 7.10 7.70 19.78
C GLN A 868 5.62 7.90 19.39
N GLY A 869 5.29 7.87 18.09
CA GLY A 869 3.92 7.86 17.60
C GLY A 869 3.10 6.66 18.10
N ILE A 870 3.66 5.44 17.96
CA ILE A 870 3.03 4.20 18.44
C ILE A 870 2.76 4.27 19.95
N LEU A 871 3.70 4.77 20.75
CA LEU A 871 3.52 4.93 22.20
C LEU A 871 2.37 5.88 22.57
N LYS A 872 2.17 6.93 21.78
CA LYS A 872 1.14 7.95 22.03
C LYS A 872 -0.26 7.48 21.63
N HIS A 873 -0.39 6.71 20.54
CA HIS A 873 -1.70 6.39 19.95
C HIS A 873 -2.14 4.92 20.11
N SER A 874 -1.24 3.94 20.20
CA SER A 874 -1.61 2.52 20.23
C SER A 874 -2.45 2.15 21.46
N SER A 875 -3.53 1.38 21.26
CA SER A 875 -4.28 0.74 22.35
C SER A 875 -3.66 -0.57 22.84
N GLN A 876 -2.71 -1.15 22.09
CA GLN A 876 -2.21 -2.51 22.31
C GLN A 876 -0.90 -2.52 23.10
N VAL A 877 -0.92 -3.16 24.27
CA VAL A 877 0.25 -3.30 25.17
C VAL A 877 1.48 -3.89 24.47
N ARG A 878 1.27 -4.80 23.49
CA ARG A 878 2.35 -5.41 22.70
C ARG A 878 3.19 -4.37 21.96
N TYR A 879 2.55 -3.52 21.15
CA TYR A 879 3.28 -2.55 20.33
C TYR A 879 3.88 -1.44 21.20
N LYS A 880 3.26 -1.14 22.35
CA LYS A 880 3.85 -0.27 23.38
C LYS A 880 5.10 -0.87 24.04
N PHE A 881 5.14 -2.18 24.30
CA PHE A 881 6.35 -2.86 24.77
C PHE A 881 7.47 -2.80 23.73
N GLU A 882 7.19 -3.22 22.48
CA GLU A 882 8.19 -3.26 21.41
C GLU A 882 8.74 -1.85 21.08
N ALA A 883 7.88 -0.83 21.06
CA ALA A 883 8.30 0.57 20.84
C ALA A 883 9.07 1.18 22.03
N GLN A 884 8.68 0.95 23.28
CA GLN A 884 9.48 1.40 24.43
C GLN A 884 10.87 0.77 24.42
N LEU A 885 10.95 -0.53 24.10
CA LEU A 885 12.20 -1.27 24.14
C LEU A 885 13.19 -0.80 23.07
N ALA A 886 12.73 -0.65 21.82
CA ALA A 886 13.57 -0.12 20.74
C ALA A 886 14.09 1.29 21.06
N LEU A 887 13.24 2.18 21.58
CA LEU A 887 13.64 3.52 22.03
C LEU A 887 14.69 3.48 23.16
N ALA A 888 14.52 2.57 24.12
CA ALA A 888 15.47 2.40 25.21
C ALA A 888 16.84 1.91 24.72
N ASP A 889 16.86 0.92 23.82
CA ASP A 889 18.08 0.38 23.21
C ASP A 889 18.81 1.42 22.35
N MET A 890 18.06 2.22 21.59
CA MET A 890 18.62 3.35 20.82
C MET A 890 19.28 4.38 21.75
N LEU A 891 18.56 4.85 22.78
CA LEU A 891 19.09 5.81 23.76
C LEU A 891 20.27 5.23 24.57
N PHE A 892 20.32 3.91 24.78
CA PHE A 892 21.45 3.24 25.42
C PHE A 892 22.68 3.16 24.49
N LYS A 893 22.49 2.87 23.19
CA LYS A 893 23.56 2.96 22.18
C LYS A 893 24.08 4.40 22.02
N GLU A 894 23.21 5.41 22.14
CA GLU A 894 23.60 6.84 22.16
C GLU A 894 24.29 7.29 23.48
N GLY A 895 24.32 6.44 24.52
CA GLY A 895 24.91 6.78 25.82
C GLY A 895 24.06 7.70 26.70
N LEU A 896 22.80 7.98 26.31
CA LEU A 896 21.82 8.77 27.06
C LEU A 896 21.19 7.96 28.21
N ASN A 897 22.05 7.35 29.03
CA ASN A 897 21.75 6.33 30.04
C ASN A 897 20.61 6.69 31.01
N ALA A 898 20.44 7.98 31.35
CA ALA A 898 19.34 8.44 32.20
C ALA A 898 17.97 8.35 31.51
N GLN A 899 17.89 8.73 30.23
CA GLN A 899 16.68 8.64 29.42
C GLN A 899 16.40 7.17 29.06
N ALA A 900 17.42 6.43 28.59
CA ALA A 900 17.34 5.01 28.30
C ALA A 900 16.78 4.20 29.48
N ARG A 901 17.27 4.47 30.71
CA ARG A 901 16.73 3.85 31.94
C ARG A 901 15.25 4.10 32.15
N SER A 902 14.75 5.31 31.82
CA SER A 902 13.32 5.63 31.94
C SER A 902 12.48 4.79 30.96
N HIS A 903 12.92 4.70 29.70
CA HIS A 903 12.27 3.89 28.68
C HIS A 903 12.33 2.38 28.99
N TYR A 904 13.46 1.85 29.47
CA TYR A 904 13.54 0.45 29.92
C TYR A 904 12.62 0.13 31.11
N ILE A 905 12.47 1.05 32.07
CA ILE A 905 11.54 0.87 33.19
C ILE A 905 10.09 0.88 32.67
N SER A 906 9.76 1.74 31.71
CA SER A 906 8.44 1.74 31.07
C SER A 906 8.20 0.50 30.19
N ALA A 907 9.20 -0.01 29.47
CA ALA A 907 9.12 -1.28 28.76
C ALA A 907 8.80 -2.43 29.74
N GLY A 908 9.47 -2.47 30.91
CA GLY A 908 9.17 -3.45 31.96
C GLY A 908 7.73 -3.38 32.49
N GLN A 909 7.06 -2.22 32.43
CA GLN A 909 5.65 -2.06 32.80
C GLN A 909 4.67 -2.57 31.72
N PHE A 910 5.13 -2.75 30.48
CA PHE A 910 4.34 -3.32 29.37
C PHE A 910 4.70 -4.80 29.08
N ALA A 911 5.66 -5.37 29.81
CA ALA A 911 6.01 -6.78 29.70
C ALA A 911 4.81 -7.68 30.09
N ARG A 912 4.57 -8.74 29.32
CA ARG A 912 3.44 -9.66 29.58
C ARG A 912 3.74 -10.69 30.66
N ASP A 913 5.03 -10.96 30.88
CA ASP A 913 5.52 -12.04 31.72
C ASP A 913 6.91 -11.69 32.31
N ILE A 914 7.40 -12.55 33.21
CA ILE A 914 8.65 -12.36 33.95
C ILE A 914 9.89 -12.49 33.05
N GLU A 915 9.80 -13.17 31.90
CA GLU A 915 10.92 -13.33 30.97
C GLU A 915 11.08 -12.08 30.08
N GLN A 916 9.97 -11.55 29.57
CA GLN A 916 9.92 -10.25 28.89
C GLN A 916 10.37 -9.10 29.79
N GLU A 917 10.06 -9.13 31.09
CA GLU A 917 10.51 -8.10 32.05
C GLU A 917 12.01 -8.21 32.39
N LYS A 918 12.61 -9.41 32.31
CA LYS A 918 14.01 -9.68 32.71
C LYS A 918 14.99 -8.81 31.91
N TYR A 919 14.81 -8.68 30.59
CA TYR A 919 15.73 -7.95 29.73
C TYR A 919 15.71 -6.41 29.97
N PRO A 920 14.56 -5.70 29.92
CA PRO A 920 14.51 -4.27 30.19
C PRO A 920 15.05 -3.91 31.58
N VAL A 921 14.69 -4.68 32.62
CA VAL A 921 15.17 -4.42 33.99
C VAL A 921 16.69 -4.63 34.09
N SER A 922 17.25 -5.62 33.37
CA SER A 922 18.69 -5.81 33.26
C SER A 922 19.39 -4.62 32.59
N GLN A 923 18.86 -4.09 31.47
CA GLN A 923 19.44 -2.90 30.84
C GLN A 923 19.29 -1.65 31.73
N ALA A 924 18.18 -1.47 32.44
CA ALA A 924 17.99 -0.39 33.40
C ALA A 924 19.02 -0.39 34.55
N ILE A 925 19.50 -1.57 34.97
CA ILE A 925 20.61 -1.74 35.91
C ILE A 925 21.94 -1.33 35.25
N LYS A 926 22.21 -1.76 34.01
CA LYS A 926 23.40 -1.35 33.26
C LYS A 926 23.47 0.17 33.07
N CYS A 927 22.33 0.83 32.86
CA CYS A 927 22.23 2.30 32.85
C CYS A 927 22.64 2.97 34.17
N LEU A 928 22.41 2.34 35.34
CA LEU A 928 22.89 2.87 36.63
C LEU A 928 24.40 2.72 36.77
N ILE A 929 24.95 1.58 36.35
CA ILE A 929 26.40 1.32 36.33
C ILE A 929 27.13 2.33 35.43
N LYS A 930 26.58 2.61 34.24
CA LYS A 930 27.11 3.64 33.31
C LYS A 930 26.88 5.09 33.77
N GLN A 931 25.96 5.32 34.72
CA GLN A 931 25.84 6.60 35.45
C GLN A 931 26.79 6.70 36.66
N HIS A 932 27.68 5.73 36.87
CA HIS A 932 28.55 5.60 38.06
C HIS A 932 27.79 5.48 39.40
N LYS A 933 26.47 5.22 39.36
CA LYS A 933 25.60 5.06 40.54
C LYS A 933 25.72 3.66 41.11
N PHE A 934 26.92 3.30 41.58
CA PHE A 934 27.24 1.92 41.97
C PHE A 934 26.43 1.43 43.18
N ALA A 935 26.11 2.30 44.14
CA ALA A 935 25.26 1.94 45.28
C ALA A 935 23.84 1.56 44.84
N ASP A 936 23.19 2.41 44.04
CA ASP A 936 21.88 2.14 43.43
C ASP A 936 21.92 0.86 42.58
N ALA A 937 23.00 0.66 41.82
CA ALA A 937 23.19 -0.52 40.99
C ALA A 937 23.34 -1.80 41.82
N ASP A 938 24.17 -1.83 42.87
CA ASP A 938 24.33 -3.03 43.71
C ASP A 938 23.03 -3.36 44.50
N LEU A 939 22.24 -2.35 44.89
CA LEU A 939 20.89 -2.53 45.45
C LEU A 939 19.90 -3.11 44.42
N ALA A 940 19.93 -2.60 43.19
CA ALA A 940 19.09 -3.11 42.10
C ALA A 940 19.50 -4.53 41.67
N ILE A 941 20.81 -4.84 41.63
CA ILE A 941 21.35 -6.18 41.38
C ILE A 941 20.91 -7.16 42.48
N LYS A 942 20.99 -6.76 43.76
CA LYS A 942 20.50 -7.60 44.88
C LYS A 942 19.00 -7.91 44.75
N SER A 943 18.22 -6.94 44.26
CA SER A 943 16.79 -7.12 43.98
C SER A 943 16.54 -8.02 42.77
N PHE A 944 17.32 -7.85 41.69
CA PHE A 944 17.26 -8.66 40.47
C PHE A 944 17.48 -10.15 40.76
N LYS A 945 18.52 -10.50 41.53
CA LYS A 945 18.80 -11.88 41.96
C LYS A 945 17.72 -12.50 42.84
N LYS A 946 16.89 -11.69 43.51
CA LYS A 946 15.77 -12.18 44.33
C LYS A 946 14.52 -12.43 43.49
N LYS A 947 14.31 -11.65 42.43
CA LYS A 947 13.13 -11.74 41.55
C LYS A 947 13.30 -12.79 40.44
N TYR A 948 14.44 -12.81 39.77
CA TYR A 948 14.66 -13.62 38.57
C TYR A 948 15.47 -14.89 38.87
N LYS A 949 15.18 -15.95 38.13
CA LYS A 949 16.01 -17.16 38.08
C LYS A 949 17.12 -16.99 37.02
N GLU A 950 18.13 -17.84 37.10
CA GLU A 950 19.23 -17.93 36.12
C GLU A 950 19.90 -16.59 35.81
N THR A 951 20.21 -15.82 36.86
CA THR A 951 20.79 -14.47 36.75
C THR A 951 22.29 -14.43 36.46
N LYS A 952 22.95 -15.59 36.31
CA LYS A 952 24.41 -15.68 36.17
C LYS A 952 24.95 -14.92 34.95
N GLN A 953 24.21 -14.92 33.83
CA GLN A 953 24.63 -14.19 32.63
C GLN A 953 24.51 -12.67 32.82
N GLU A 954 23.41 -12.18 33.40
CA GLU A 954 23.22 -10.76 33.66
C GLU A 954 24.17 -10.26 34.75
N GLU A 955 24.44 -11.06 35.79
CA GLU A 955 25.48 -10.78 36.79
C GLU A 955 26.87 -10.63 36.16
N ALA A 956 27.20 -11.49 35.18
CA ALA A 956 28.43 -11.37 34.41
C ALA A 956 28.42 -10.12 33.51
N GLN A 957 27.29 -9.74 32.92
CA GLN A 957 27.13 -8.45 32.22
C GLN A 957 27.30 -7.24 33.14
N PHE A 958 26.72 -7.26 34.35
CA PHE A 958 26.83 -6.17 35.33
C PHE A 958 28.28 -6.02 35.83
N LEU A 959 28.96 -7.14 36.10
CA LEU A 959 30.38 -7.13 36.47
C LEU A 959 31.27 -6.66 35.31
N LEU A 960 30.98 -7.07 34.07
CA LEU A 960 31.67 -6.62 32.85
C LEU A 960 31.50 -5.12 32.61
N GLU A 961 30.28 -4.59 32.64
CA GLU A 961 30.03 -3.16 32.48
C GLU A 961 30.70 -2.34 33.59
N ARG A 962 30.70 -2.83 34.84
CA ARG A 962 31.43 -2.18 35.94
C ARG A 962 32.95 -2.23 35.76
N ALA A 963 33.50 -3.35 35.26
CA ALA A 963 34.92 -3.48 34.93
C ALA A 963 35.34 -2.54 33.79
N ASN A 964 34.52 -2.42 32.75
CA ASN A 964 34.69 -1.48 31.64
C ASN A 964 34.68 -0.02 32.15
N ILE A 965 33.78 0.32 33.08
CA ILE A 965 33.74 1.65 33.70
C ILE A 965 35.00 1.92 34.55
N TYR A 966 35.50 0.95 35.34
CA TYR A 966 36.77 1.12 36.07
C TYR A 966 37.97 1.28 35.11
N LEU A 967 37.97 0.59 33.97
CA LEU A 967 39.00 0.75 32.94
C LEU A 967 38.93 2.14 32.28
N ALA A 968 37.72 2.63 31.98
CA ALA A 968 37.50 3.96 31.42
C ALA A 968 37.89 5.09 32.39
N THR A 969 37.65 4.93 33.70
CA THR A 969 38.13 5.86 34.73
C THR A 969 39.60 5.64 35.13
N LYS A 970 40.33 4.77 34.42
CA LYS A 970 41.75 4.43 34.64
C LYS A 970 42.07 3.86 36.04
N ASN A 971 41.07 3.33 36.74
CA ASN A 971 41.27 2.59 37.98
C ASN A 971 41.69 1.15 37.66
N PHE A 972 42.95 1.00 37.24
CA PHE A 972 43.47 -0.25 36.68
C PHE A 972 43.42 -1.42 37.67
N GLU A 973 43.66 -1.19 38.97
CA GLU A 973 43.56 -2.25 39.98
C GLU A 973 42.15 -2.82 40.10
N LEU A 974 41.12 -1.95 40.19
CA LEU A 974 39.74 -2.41 40.28
C LEU A 974 39.25 -3.03 38.97
N ALA A 975 39.70 -2.50 37.82
CA ALA A 975 39.43 -3.09 36.51
C ALA A 975 40.04 -4.50 36.39
N GLU A 976 41.34 -4.64 36.66
CA GLU A 976 42.06 -5.91 36.59
C GLU A 976 41.47 -6.95 37.55
N LYS A 977 41.17 -6.55 38.79
CA LYS A 977 40.51 -7.39 39.80
C LYS A 977 39.11 -7.84 39.34
N ALA A 978 38.34 -6.96 38.70
CA ALA A 978 37.02 -7.29 38.18
C ALA A 978 37.08 -8.23 36.95
N PHE A 979 38.00 -8.01 36.00
CA PHE A 979 38.18 -8.90 34.85
C PHE A 979 38.80 -10.26 35.24
N LYS A 980 39.78 -10.30 36.17
CA LYS A 980 40.30 -11.55 36.78
C LYS A 980 39.17 -12.34 37.43
N LYS A 981 38.25 -11.68 38.15
CA LYS A 981 37.05 -12.31 38.70
C LYS A 981 36.11 -12.82 37.61
N LEU A 982 35.78 -12.01 36.61
CA LEU A 982 34.89 -12.39 35.49
C LEU A 982 35.42 -13.64 34.77
N LYS A 983 36.73 -13.69 34.50
CA LYS A 983 37.46 -14.86 33.96
C LYS A 983 37.37 -16.09 34.88
N LYS A 984 37.63 -15.93 36.19
CA LYS A 984 37.67 -17.03 37.17
C LYS A 984 36.30 -17.68 37.35
N ASP A 985 35.26 -16.87 37.46
CA ASP A 985 33.94 -17.30 37.92
C ASP A 985 33.07 -17.87 36.78
N ASN A 986 33.39 -17.56 35.52
CA ASN A 986 32.57 -17.91 34.34
C ASN A 986 33.31 -18.80 33.32
N LYS A 987 34.20 -19.69 33.78
CA LYS A 987 35.04 -20.57 32.93
C LYS A 987 34.26 -21.23 31.79
N ASN A 988 34.89 -21.34 30.63
CA ASN A 988 34.37 -21.94 29.39
C ASN A 988 33.10 -21.29 28.82
N THR A 989 32.59 -20.21 29.42
CA THR A 989 31.54 -19.37 28.81
C THR A 989 32.16 -18.19 28.05
N GLU A 990 31.35 -17.52 27.25
CA GLU A 990 31.77 -16.29 26.57
C GLU A 990 32.19 -15.18 27.56
N PHE A 991 31.64 -15.15 28.78
CA PHE A 991 32.05 -14.17 29.80
C PHE A 991 33.49 -14.41 30.30
N ALA A 992 34.01 -15.64 30.28
CA ALA A 992 35.43 -15.86 30.53
C ALA A 992 36.31 -15.30 29.40
N ALA A 993 35.87 -15.42 28.15
CA ALA A 993 36.55 -14.78 27.02
C ALA A 993 36.50 -13.25 27.13
N ARG A 994 35.32 -12.65 27.45
CA ARG A 994 35.18 -11.20 27.72
C ARG A 994 36.07 -10.75 28.88
N GLY A 995 36.28 -11.60 29.89
CA GLY A 995 37.23 -11.37 30.98
C GLY A 995 38.70 -11.43 30.56
N GLU A 996 39.10 -12.38 29.70
CA GLU A 996 40.45 -12.45 29.15
C GLU A 996 40.76 -11.28 28.21
N PHE A 997 39.80 -10.90 27.35
CA PHE A 997 39.86 -9.72 26.50
C PHE A 997 40.00 -8.43 27.32
N GLY A 998 39.21 -8.28 28.39
CA GLY A 998 39.29 -7.15 29.32
C GLY A 998 40.64 -7.04 30.04
N LEU A 999 41.27 -8.16 30.40
CA LEU A 999 42.65 -8.15 30.92
C LEU A 999 43.67 -7.74 29.87
N GLY A 1000 43.54 -8.23 28.64
CA GLY A 1000 44.34 -7.75 27.50
C GLY A 1000 44.23 -6.23 27.33
N ALA A 1001 43.02 -5.67 27.45
CA ALA A 1001 42.78 -4.23 27.39
C ALA A 1001 43.37 -3.45 28.58
N VAL A 1002 43.32 -3.99 29.80
CA VAL A 1002 44.00 -3.40 30.99
C VAL A 1002 45.51 -3.30 30.75
N TYR A 1003 46.14 -4.39 30.30
CA TYR A 1003 47.59 -4.40 30.06
C TYR A 1003 47.98 -3.47 28.90
N LEU A 1004 47.20 -3.46 27.80
CA LEU A 1004 47.43 -2.58 26.65
C LEU A 1004 47.33 -1.09 27.03
N ILE A 1005 46.31 -0.69 27.80
CA ILE A 1005 46.12 0.71 28.22
C ILE A 1005 47.13 1.13 29.31
N SER A 1006 47.57 0.19 30.17
CA SER A 1006 48.66 0.43 31.14
C SER A 1006 50.08 0.30 30.55
N LYS A 1007 50.20 0.20 29.22
CA LYS A 1007 51.46 0.09 28.43
C LYS A 1007 52.24 -1.23 28.54
N HIS A 1008 51.67 -2.27 29.13
CA HIS A 1008 52.23 -3.63 29.17
C HIS A 1008 51.88 -4.39 27.87
N ALA A 1009 52.49 -3.99 26.76
CA ALA A 1009 52.11 -4.44 25.42
C ALA A 1009 52.35 -5.94 25.15
N GLU A 1010 53.43 -6.52 25.68
CA GLU A 1010 53.78 -7.93 25.45
C GLU A 1010 52.80 -8.89 26.13
N ASP A 1011 52.47 -8.66 27.42
CA ASP A 1011 51.46 -9.43 28.14
C ASP A 1011 50.06 -9.27 27.53
N ALA A 1012 49.73 -8.07 27.06
CA ALA A 1012 48.49 -7.82 26.33
C ALA A 1012 48.40 -8.66 25.05
N LEU A 1013 49.44 -8.64 24.21
CA LEU A 1013 49.52 -9.43 22.97
C LEU A 1013 49.44 -10.92 23.24
N LYS A 1014 50.16 -11.42 24.26
CA LYS A 1014 50.19 -12.83 24.66
C LYS A 1014 48.81 -13.35 25.09
N ILE A 1015 47.99 -12.50 25.70
CA ILE A 1015 46.60 -12.84 26.05
C ILE A 1015 45.68 -12.72 24.84
N LEU A 1016 45.72 -11.60 24.11
CA LEU A 1016 44.79 -11.31 23.01
C LEU A 1016 44.95 -12.28 21.83
N THR A 1017 46.18 -12.60 21.43
CA THR A 1017 46.43 -13.53 20.31
C THR A 1017 45.95 -14.95 20.57
N ALA A 1018 45.83 -15.38 21.84
CA ALA A 1018 45.35 -16.70 22.21
C ALA A 1018 43.81 -16.84 22.18
N ILE A 1019 43.05 -15.74 22.29
CA ILE A 1019 41.59 -15.78 22.42
C ILE A 1019 40.89 -16.37 21.18
N PRO A 1020 41.20 -15.96 19.93
CA PRO A 1020 40.52 -16.51 18.76
C PRO A 1020 40.76 -18.01 18.53
N ALA A 1021 41.95 -18.51 18.88
CA ALA A 1021 42.26 -19.95 18.80
C ALA A 1021 41.54 -20.76 19.90
N LYS A 1022 41.20 -20.13 21.03
CA LYS A 1022 40.59 -20.77 22.21
C LYS A 1022 39.05 -20.67 22.22
N TYR A 1023 38.48 -19.68 21.53
CA TYR A 1023 37.04 -19.42 21.47
C TYR A 1023 36.58 -19.05 20.05
N PRO A 1024 36.85 -19.88 19.02
CA PRO A 1024 36.72 -19.50 17.61
C PRO A 1024 35.33 -18.95 17.25
N ASP A 1025 34.26 -19.56 17.72
CA ASP A 1025 32.87 -19.19 17.37
C ASP A 1025 32.25 -18.10 18.27
N SER A 1026 33.05 -17.32 19.00
CA SER A 1026 32.56 -16.29 19.95
C SER A 1026 32.52 -14.88 19.37
N GLU A 1027 31.59 -14.04 19.84
CA GLU A 1027 31.61 -12.58 19.55
C GLU A 1027 32.93 -11.95 20.06
N VAL A 1028 33.53 -12.53 21.09
CA VAL A 1028 34.82 -12.08 21.64
C VAL A 1028 35.99 -12.35 20.70
N ALA A 1029 35.96 -13.42 19.91
CA ALA A 1029 36.98 -13.62 18.88
C ALA A 1029 36.92 -12.48 17.85
N VAL A 1030 35.73 -12.04 17.44
CA VAL A 1030 35.52 -10.88 16.56
C VAL A 1030 36.06 -9.60 17.19
N LEU A 1031 35.69 -9.31 18.44
CA LEU A 1031 36.18 -8.13 19.18
C LEU A 1031 37.71 -8.18 19.39
N THR A 1032 38.28 -9.38 19.55
CA THR A 1032 39.72 -9.56 19.72
C THR A 1032 40.49 -9.39 18.42
N TYR A 1033 39.99 -9.93 17.30
CA TYR A 1033 40.52 -9.61 15.97
C TYR A 1033 40.45 -8.10 15.68
N PHE A 1034 39.41 -7.40 16.16
CA PHE A 1034 39.28 -5.96 15.97
C PHE A 1034 40.35 -5.19 16.76
N ASN A 1035 40.54 -5.52 18.05
CA ASN A 1035 41.56 -4.89 18.89
C ASN A 1035 42.99 -5.26 18.46
N LEU A 1036 43.23 -6.49 18.00
CA LEU A 1036 44.53 -6.90 17.43
C LEU A 1036 44.79 -6.14 16.12
N GLY A 1037 43.79 -6.01 15.26
CA GLY A 1037 43.89 -5.22 14.03
C GLY A 1037 44.24 -3.76 14.30
N ASP A 1038 43.53 -3.12 15.24
CA ASP A 1038 43.79 -1.74 15.67
C ASP A 1038 45.19 -1.57 16.28
N PHE A 1039 45.63 -2.52 17.11
CA PHE A 1039 46.98 -2.53 17.69
C PHE A 1039 48.07 -2.69 16.61
N TYR A 1040 47.93 -3.67 15.72
CA TYR A 1040 48.90 -3.90 14.64
C TYR A 1040 48.96 -2.71 13.68
N TYR A 1041 47.81 -2.10 13.38
CA TYR A 1041 47.72 -0.90 12.56
C TYR A 1041 48.46 0.29 13.20
N LYS A 1042 48.20 0.57 14.49
CA LYS A 1042 48.90 1.60 15.27
C LYS A 1042 50.40 1.33 15.43
N SER A 1043 50.82 0.06 15.37
CA SER A 1043 52.22 -0.38 15.40
C SER A 1043 52.88 -0.42 14.01
N GLN A 1044 52.21 0.08 12.96
CA GLN A 1044 52.59 -0.01 11.54
C GLN A 1044 52.90 -1.43 11.03
N GLN A 1045 52.41 -2.47 11.72
CA GLN A 1045 52.43 -3.87 11.25
C GLN A 1045 51.23 -4.13 10.34
N ILE A 1046 51.11 -3.35 9.26
CA ILE A 1046 49.90 -3.28 8.43
C ILE A 1046 49.46 -4.65 7.86
N PRO A 1047 50.36 -5.56 7.42
CA PRO A 1047 49.96 -6.91 7.00
C PRO A 1047 49.26 -7.73 8.10
N ASN A 1048 49.71 -7.61 9.36
CA ASN A 1048 49.11 -8.28 10.50
C ASN A 1048 47.73 -7.68 10.82
N ALA A 1049 47.57 -6.36 10.67
CA ALA A 1049 46.28 -5.68 10.81
C ALA A 1049 45.26 -6.16 9.76
N ILE A 1050 45.65 -6.17 8.48
CA ILE A 1050 44.82 -6.67 7.36
C ILE A 1050 44.40 -8.12 7.61
N SER A 1051 45.31 -8.97 8.06
CA SER A 1051 45.02 -10.36 8.39
C SER A 1051 43.96 -10.48 9.49
N ALA A 1052 44.12 -9.75 10.60
CA ALA A 1052 43.18 -9.78 11.73
C ALA A 1052 41.78 -9.29 11.32
N PHE A 1053 41.67 -8.13 10.65
CA PHE A 1053 40.38 -7.60 10.23
C PHE A 1053 39.68 -8.48 9.17
N LYS A 1054 40.42 -9.18 8.29
CA LYS A 1054 39.84 -10.13 7.33
C LYS A 1054 39.16 -11.33 7.98
N GLN A 1055 39.53 -11.73 9.20
CA GLN A 1055 38.84 -12.81 9.92
C GLN A 1055 37.46 -12.39 10.43
N ILE A 1056 37.26 -11.10 10.74
CA ILE A 1056 35.96 -10.56 11.19
C ILE A 1056 34.91 -10.69 10.08
N LEU A 1057 35.26 -10.34 8.84
CA LEU A 1057 34.33 -10.42 7.70
C LEU A 1057 33.89 -11.85 7.38
N LYS A 1058 34.69 -12.85 7.77
CA LYS A 1058 34.38 -14.28 7.59
C LYS A 1058 33.61 -14.88 8.77
N HIS A 1059 33.47 -14.16 9.89
CA HIS A 1059 32.90 -14.71 11.11
C HIS A 1059 31.37 -14.56 11.15
N PRO A 1060 30.60 -15.62 11.46
CA PRO A 1060 29.13 -15.55 11.42
C PRO A 1060 28.53 -14.63 12.50
N LYS A 1061 29.22 -14.38 13.62
CA LYS A 1061 28.77 -13.49 14.71
C LYS A 1061 29.44 -12.11 14.64
N SER A 1062 29.65 -11.61 13.42
CA SER A 1062 30.37 -10.35 13.17
C SER A 1062 29.54 -9.09 13.48
N GLY A 1063 28.23 -9.12 13.22
CA GLY A 1063 27.22 -8.17 13.73
C GLY A 1063 27.61 -6.69 13.63
N ASP A 1064 27.36 -5.93 14.71
CA ASP A 1064 27.73 -4.50 14.86
C ASP A 1064 29.24 -4.24 14.63
N THR A 1065 30.11 -5.25 14.59
CA THR A 1065 31.57 -5.11 14.37
C THR A 1065 31.97 -5.29 12.90
N TYR A 1066 31.15 -5.93 12.06
CA TYR A 1066 31.36 -6.05 10.61
C TYR A 1066 31.63 -4.70 9.93
N PRO A 1067 30.75 -3.66 10.05
CA PRO A 1067 31.00 -2.35 9.45
C PRO A 1067 32.26 -1.68 10.03
N LYS A 1068 32.61 -1.94 11.29
CA LYS A 1068 33.79 -1.35 11.94
C LYS A 1068 35.09 -1.93 11.36
N ALA A 1069 35.16 -3.25 11.20
CA ALA A 1069 36.33 -3.94 10.65
C ALA A 1069 36.61 -3.54 9.20
N LEU A 1070 35.54 -3.43 8.39
CA LEU A 1070 35.63 -3.05 6.99
C LEU A 1070 36.19 -1.63 6.80
N LEU A 1071 35.79 -0.69 7.66
CA LEU A 1071 36.34 0.68 7.69
C LEU A 1071 37.84 0.74 7.99
N TYR A 1072 38.34 -0.11 8.87
CA TYR A 1072 39.78 -0.19 9.19
C TYR A 1072 40.59 -0.87 8.08
N LEU A 1073 40.03 -1.88 7.39
CA LEU A 1073 40.68 -2.53 6.24
C LEU A 1073 40.98 -1.52 5.13
N ILE A 1074 39.99 -0.70 4.77
CA ILE A 1074 40.12 0.39 3.78
C ILE A 1074 41.35 1.26 4.11
N GLN A 1075 41.47 1.69 5.37
CA GLN A 1075 42.59 2.52 5.83
C GLN A 1075 43.94 1.78 5.78
N CYS A 1076 43.99 0.50 6.18
CA CYS A 1076 45.21 -0.32 6.08
C CYS A 1076 45.72 -0.47 4.63
N TYR A 1077 44.80 -0.58 3.66
CA TYR A 1077 45.17 -0.70 2.25
C TYR A 1077 45.74 0.60 1.69
N ASN A 1078 45.17 1.76 2.05
CA ASN A 1078 45.63 3.07 1.60
C ASN A 1078 47.10 3.32 1.99
N ASP A 1079 47.42 3.13 3.28
CA ASP A 1079 48.77 3.31 3.82
C ASP A 1079 49.79 2.33 3.19
N SER A 1080 49.33 1.11 2.86
CA SER A 1080 50.13 0.11 2.14
C SER A 1080 50.26 0.37 0.64
N ARG A 1081 49.57 1.39 0.11
CA ARG A 1081 49.39 1.69 -1.33
C ARG A 1081 48.75 0.53 -2.13
N LEU A 1082 47.94 -0.30 -1.46
CA LEU A 1082 47.20 -1.42 -2.04
C LEU A 1082 45.81 -0.97 -2.52
N TRP A 1083 45.79 0.07 -3.35
CA TRP A 1083 44.60 0.82 -3.75
C TRP A 1083 43.47 -0.05 -4.34
N ASP A 1084 43.80 -1.16 -5.03
CA ASP A 1084 42.79 -2.11 -5.55
C ASP A 1084 41.98 -2.80 -4.43
N GLN A 1085 42.63 -3.13 -3.31
CA GLN A 1085 41.97 -3.77 -2.17
C GLN A 1085 41.14 -2.75 -1.38
N GLU A 1086 41.57 -1.49 -1.35
CA GLU A 1086 40.82 -0.36 -0.78
C GLU A 1086 39.49 -0.15 -1.50
N ILE A 1087 39.50 -0.20 -2.83
CA ILE A 1087 38.30 -0.08 -3.68
C ILE A 1087 37.27 -1.16 -3.37
N ILE A 1088 37.70 -2.44 -3.27
CA ILE A 1088 36.80 -3.58 -3.03
C ILE A 1088 36.12 -3.46 -1.65
N ALA A 1089 36.92 -3.27 -0.60
CA ALA A 1089 36.40 -3.16 0.77
C ALA A 1089 35.46 -1.95 0.95
N THR A 1090 35.69 -0.87 0.18
CA THR A 1090 34.82 0.31 0.22
C THR A 1090 33.46 0.09 -0.43
N ARG A 1091 33.37 -0.67 -1.52
CA ARG A 1091 32.06 -0.97 -2.17
C ARG A 1091 31.17 -1.83 -1.28
N GLU A 1092 31.73 -2.90 -0.74
CA GLU A 1092 31.03 -3.83 0.16
C GLU A 1092 30.40 -3.15 1.39
N TYR A 1093 31.04 -2.07 1.89
CA TYR A 1093 30.51 -1.24 2.97
C TYR A 1093 29.26 -0.44 2.54
N LEU A 1094 29.26 0.08 1.31
CA LEU A 1094 28.22 0.97 0.81
C LEU A 1094 26.96 0.21 0.40
N ASP A 1095 27.11 -0.99 -0.15
CA ASP A 1095 25.98 -1.82 -0.58
C ASP A 1095 25.19 -2.36 0.62
N LYS A 1096 25.87 -2.67 1.72
CA LYS A 1096 25.25 -3.17 2.98
C LYS A 1096 24.76 -2.05 3.91
N TYR A 1097 25.35 -0.85 3.84
CA TYR A 1097 25.03 0.26 4.75
C TYR A 1097 24.79 1.58 3.99
N PRO A 1098 23.85 1.62 3.02
CA PRO A 1098 23.69 2.75 2.09
C PRO A 1098 23.39 4.09 2.78
N PHE A 1099 22.65 4.06 3.89
CA PHE A 1099 22.20 5.24 4.65
C PHE A 1099 23.08 5.57 5.89
N SER A 1100 24.19 4.85 6.11
CA SER A 1100 25.08 5.11 7.26
C SER A 1100 25.73 6.50 7.20
N LYS A 1101 25.81 7.17 8.36
CA LYS A 1101 26.46 8.49 8.53
C LYS A 1101 27.94 8.52 8.08
N LYS A 1102 28.61 7.37 7.96
CA LYS A 1102 30.02 7.26 7.49
C LYS A 1102 30.16 7.01 5.99
N SER A 1103 29.09 6.59 5.31
CA SER A 1103 29.10 6.22 3.90
C SER A 1103 29.48 7.38 2.97
N PHE A 1104 29.41 8.64 3.43
CA PHE A 1104 29.87 9.77 2.63
C PHE A 1104 31.40 9.87 2.51
N ARG A 1105 32.16 9.95 3.61
CA ARG A 1105 33.64 10.09 3.52
C ARG A 1105 34.29 8.91 2.81
N LYS A 1106 33.79 7.69 3.01
CA LYS A 1106 34.38 6.50 2.37
C LYS A 1106 34.29 6.51 0.85
N LYS A 1107 33.24 7.11 0.27
CA LYS A 1107 33.16 7.34 -1.19
C LYS A 1107 34.23 8.33 -1.69
N ILE A 1108 34.73 9.25 -0.84
CA ILE A 1108 35.82 10.19 -1.19
C ILE A 1108 37.17 9.47 -1.18
N ASP A 1109 37.43 8.67 -0.14
CA ASP A 1109 38.67 7.88 -0.01
C ASP A 1109 38.84 6.95 -1.24
N LEU A 1110 37.75 6.30 -1.66
CA LEU A 1110 37.64 5.51 -2.90
C LEU A 1110 38.10 6.28 -4.16
N ALA A 1111 37.78 7.57 -4.28
CA ALA A 1111 38.16 8.39 -5.42
C ALA A 1111 39.63 8.84 -5.37
N GLN A 1112 40.19 9.03 -4.17
CA GLN A 1112 41.62 9.29 -3.97
C GLN A 1112 42.48 8.06 -4.33
N ALA A 1113 42.01 6.84 -4.01
CA ALA A 1113 42.67 5.59 -4.44
C ALA A 1113 42.75 5.47 -5.98
N LEU A 1114 41.67 5.80 -6.70
CA LEU A 1114 41.61 5.78 -8.17
C LEU A 1114 42.54 6.82 -8.81
N LEU A 1115 42.73 8.00 -8.20
CA LEU A 1115 43.69 9.01 -8.65
C LEU A 1115 45.13 8.48 -8.57
N ASN A 1116 45.51 7.83 -7.47
CA ASN A 1116 46.86 7.28 -7.29
C ASN A 1116 47.16 6.13 -8.28
N LEU A 1117 46.14 5.34 -8.66
CA LEU A 1117 46.19 4.34 -9.75
C LEU A 1117 46.24 4.96 -11.16
N LYS A 1118 46.14 6.29 -11.30
CA LYS A 1118 46.04 7.04 -12.57
C LYS A 1118 44.74 6.83 -13.36
N GLU A 1119 43.68 6.29 -12.74
CA GLU A 1119 42.36 6.17 -13.37
C GLU A 1119 41.57 7.50 -13.32
N TYR A 1120 42.18 8.58 -13.81
CA TYR A 1120 41.72 9.98 -13.60
C TYR A 1120 40.23 10.19 -13.92
N SER A 1121 39.73 9.63 -15.03
CA SER A 1121 38.33 9.79 -15.44
C SER A 1121 37.34 9.13 -14.46
N ARG A 1122 37.69 7.99 -13.84
CA ARG A 1122 36.86 7.33 -12.82
C ARG A 1122 36.95 8.03 -11.46
N ALA A 1123 38.13 8.53 -11.09
CA ALA A 1123 38.28 9.37 -9.91
C ALA A 1123 37.40 10.63 -9.99
N ILE A 1124 37.40 11.32 -11.13
CA ILE A 1124 36.58 12.53 -11.38
C ILE A 1124 35.07 12.23 -11.27
N ASP A 1125 34.57 11.18 -11.92
CA ASP A 1125 33.15 10.80 -11.83
C ASP A 1125 32.71 10.52 -10.37
N HIS A 1126 33.52 9.79 -9.61
CA HIS A 1126 33.25 9.56 -8.19
C HIS A 1126 33.29 10.85 -7.37
N PHE A 1127 34.27 11.74 -7.54
CA PHE A 1127 34.31 13.02 -6.82
C PHE A 1127 33.10 13.92 -7.16
N LEU A 1128 32.71 14.01 -8.43
CA LEU A 1128 31.57 14.82 -8.88
C LEU A 1128 30.24 14.35 -8.28
N LYS A 1129 30.03 13.04 -8.18
CA LYS A 1129 28.83 12.43 -7.54
C LYS A 1129 28.76 12.65 -6.02
N LEU A 1130 29.82 13.15 -5.39
CA LEU A 1130 29.90 13.36 -3.94
C LEU A 1130 29.84 14.82 -3.53
N ARG A 1131 30.41 15.71 -4.35
CA ARG A 1131 30.49 17.15 -4.09
C ARG A 1131 29.16 17.78 -3.61
N PRO A 1132 27.95 17.42 -4.13
CA PRO A 1132 26.68 17.96 -3.63
C PRO A 1132 26.36 17.69 -2.15
N PHE A 1133 26.96 16.67 -1.54
CA PHE A 1133 26.74 16.28 -0.15
C PHE A 1133 27.95 16.59 0.76
N ALA A 1134 28.91 17.39 0.28
CA ALA A 1134 30.18 17.67 0.97
C ALA A 1134 30.09 18.82 1.98
N GLY A 1135 30.82 18.68 3.10
CA GLY A 1135 30.97 19.73 4.11
C GLY A 1135 32.16 20.67 3.85
N GLN A 1136 32.09 21.89 4.38
CA GLN A 1136 32.99 23.03 4.14
C GLN A 1136 34.49 22.70 3.95
N GLN A 1137 35.14 22.01 4.89
CA GLN A 1137 36.59 21.75 4.78
C GLN A 1137 36.93 20.70 3.72
N THR A 1138 36.02 19.78 3.47
CA THR A 1138 36.16 18.66 2.52
C THR A 1138 35.83 19.09 1.08
N GLU A 1139 34.97 20.09 0.91
CA GLU A 1139 34.67 20.72 -0.39
C GLU A 1139 35.95 21.31 -1.02
N ALA A 1140 36.79 21.99 -0.21
CA ALA A 1140 38.11 22.48 -0.61
C ALA A 1140 39.10 21.36 -0.99
N GLU A 1141 39.09 20.26 -0.24
CA GLU A 1141 39.93 19.07 -0.48
C GLU A 1141 39.57 18.40 -1.82
N ILE A 1142 38.28 18.10 -2.04
CA ILE A 1142 37.78 17.47 -3.26
C ILE A 1142 38.11 18.34 -4.49
N GLN A 1143 37.80 19.63 -4.43
CA GLN A 1143 37.97 20.55 -5.56
C GLN A 1143 39.45 20.71 -5.96
N PHE A 1144 40.38 20.71 -4.99
CA PHE A 1144 41.82 20.71 -5.27
C PHE A 1144 42.27 19.43 -5.98
N TYR A 1145 41.80 18.26 -5.53
CA TYR A 1145 42.17 16.98 -6.15
C TYR A 1145 41.59 16.81 -7.56
N ILE A 1146 40.42 17.36 -7.88
CA ILE A 1146 39.91 17.39 -9.27
C ILE A 1146 40.85 18.20 -10.17
N GLY A 1147 41.31 19.38 -9.73
CA GLY A 1147 42.31 20.17 -10.47
C GLY A 1147 43.64 19.42 -10.67
N GLN A 1148 44.09 18.69 -9.65
CA GLN A 1148 45.27 17.82 -9.78
C GLN A 1148 45.04 16.66 -10.76
N CYS A 1149 43.85 16.05 -10.82
CA CYS A 1149 43.52 15.02 -11.82
C CYS A 1149 43.69 15.55 -13.25
N TYR A 1150 43.22 16.77 -13.54
CA TYR A 1150 43.38 17.38 -14.87
C TYR A 1150 44.83 17.78 -15.16
N ARG A 1151 45.59 18.28 -14.16
CA ARG A 1151 47.00 18.64 -14.31
C ARG A 1151 47.87 17.44 -14.72
N GLU A 1152 47.74 16.31 -14.00
CA GLU A 1152 48.50 15.09 -14.30
C GLU A 1152 48.04 14.39 -15.60
N LYS A 1153 46.78 14.61 -16.02
CA LYS A 1153 46.24 14.20 -17.31
C LYS A 1153 46.73 15.07 -18.49
N GLY A 1154 47.34 16.22 -18.22
CA GLY A 1154 47.88 17.17 -19.21
C GLY A 1154 46.90 18.26 -19.66
N ASP A 1155 45.70 18.33 -19.09
CA ASP A 1155 44.66 19.31 -19.41
C ASP A 1155 44.89 20.59 -18.58
N LEU A 1156 45.84 21.42 -19.03
CA LEU A 1156 46.31 22.59 -18.28
C LEU A 1156 45.25 23.71 -18.16
N GLU A 1157 44.35 23.82 -19.14
CA GLU A 1157 43.25 24.77 -19.13
C GLU A 1157 42.28 24.43 -17.99
N ARG A 1158 41.74 23.21 -17.96
CA ARG A 1158 40.85 22.77 -16.87
C ARG A 1158 41.56 22.70 -15.53
N ALA A 1159 42.83 22.30 -15.49
CA ALA A 1159 43.61 22.33 -14.26
C ALA A 1159 43.68 23.73 -13.65
N SER A 1160 43.93 24.76 -14.46
CA SER A 1160 43.97 26.15 -13.98
C SER A 1160 42.62 26.62 -13.44
N ALA A 1161 41.51 26.30 -14.12
CA ALA A 1161 40.16 26.64 -13.68
C ALA A 1161 39.77 25.91 -12.38
N GLU A 1162 39.97 24.60 -12.32
CA GLU A 1162 39.62 23.76 -11.16
C GLU A 1162 40.49 24.09 -9.92
N TYR A 1163 41.74 24.55 -10.10
CA TYR A 1163 42.54 25.11 -9.02
C TYR A 1163 42.03 26.50 -8.58
N LEU A 1164 41.66 27.39 -9.49
CA LEU A 1164 41.08 28.68 -9.14
C LEU A 1164 39.76 28.51 -8.37
N LYS A 1165 38.91 27.54 -8.74
CA LYS A 1165 37.70 27.14 -7.99
C LYS A 1165 37.97 26.93 -6.49
N VAL A 1166 39.16 26.47 -6.09
CA VAL A 1166 39.53 26.31 -4.67
C VAL A 1166 39.54 27.64 -3.90
N LYS A 1167 40.02 28.75 -4.49
CA LYS A 1167 40.09 30.08 -3.82
C LYS A 1167 38.73 30.79 -3.76
N TYR A 1168 37.83 30.53 -4.71
CA TYR A 1168 36.60 31.30 -4.88
C TYR A 1168 35.30 30.54 -4.56
N LEU A 1169 35.23 29.22 -4.78
CA LEU A 1169 34.04 28.41 -4.47
C LEU A 1169 34.06 27.80 -3.07
N THR A 1170 35.24 27.44 -2.60
CA THR A 1170 35.38 26.62 -1.39
C THR A 1170 35.70 27.52 -0.21
N LYS A 1171 34.92 27.38 0.87
CA LYS A 1171 34.96 28.34 1.98
C LYS A 1171 36.33 28.31 2.69
N PRO A 1172 36.84 29.45 3.21
CA PRO A 1172 38.20 29.58 3.73
C PRO A 1172 38.66 28.43 4.64
N SER A 1173 39.77 27.79 4.24
CA SER A 1173 40.40 26.70 5.00
C SER A 1173 41.57 27.19 5.84
N LYS A 1174 41.82 26.53 6.98
CA LYS A 1174 43.03 26.71 7.80
C LYS A 1174 44.28 26.09 7.17
N LEU A 1175 44.11 25.27 6.13
CA LEU A 1175 45.19 24.66 5.35
C LEU A 1175 45.43 25.47 4.07
N PRO A 1176 46.68 25.58 3.58
CA PRO A 1176 47.07 26.53 2.52
C PRO A 1176 46.64 26.14 1.09
N TRP A 1177 45.55 25.38 0.95
CA TRP A 1177 45.03 24.91 -0.34
C TRP A 1177 44.79 26.06 -1.34
N HIS A 1178 44.26 27.20 -0.89
CA HIS A 1178 43.96 28.35 -1.75
C HIS A 1178 45.23 28.98 -2.36
N VAL A 1179 46.26 29.30 -1.54
CA VAL A 1179 47.51 29.91 -2.05
C VAL A 1179 48.33 28.93 -2.89
N THR A 1180 48.29 27.64 -2.55
CA THR A 1180 48.96 26.58 -3.31
C THR A 1180 48.32 26.40 -4.69
N ALA A 1181 46.98 26.40 -4.75
CA ALA A 1181 46.23 26.32 -6.00
C ALA A 1181 46.42 27.55 -6.89
N LEU A 1182 46.42 28.77 -6.32
CA LEU A 1182 46.71 30.01 -7.05
C LEU A 1182 48.10 29.99 -7.71
N PHE A 1183 49.13 29.53 -6.98
CA PHE A 1183 50.49 29.45 -7.50
C PHE A 1183 50.62 28.44 -8.66
N GLU A 1184 49.97 27.27 -8.55
CA GLU A 1184 49.95 26.28 -9.63
C GLU A 1184 49.11 26.74 -10.84
N ALA A 1185 48.01 27.45 -10.64
CA ALA A 1185 47.22 28.04 -11.73
C ALA A 1185 48.05 29.07 -12.53
N GLY A 1186 48.79 29.96 -11.86
CA GLY A 1186 49.71 30.90 -12.53
C GLY A 1186 50.80 30.21 -13.36
N ARG A 1187 51.31 29.06 -12.88
CA ARG A 1187 52.28 28.23 -13.62
C ARG A 1187 51.65 27.50 -14.82
N CYS A 1188 50.35 27.24 -14.80
CA CYS A 1188 49.63 26.69 -15.97
C CYS A 1188 49.44 27.77 -17.05
N LEU A 1189 48.98 28.96 -16.68
CA LEU A 1189 48.76 30.08 -17.61
C LEU A 1189 50.06 30.53 -18.33
N LEU A 1190 51.21 30.51 -17.62
CA LEU A 1190 52.53 30.74 -18.25
C LEU A 1190 52.83 29.76 -19.39
N LYS A 1191 52.48 28.48 -19.24
CA LYS A 1191 52.69 27.46 -20.28
C LYS A 1191 51.74 27.63 -21.47
N LEU A 1192 50.56 28.19 -21.25
CA LEU A 1192 49.56 28.52 -22.27
C LEU A 1192 49.86 29.83 -23.01
N LYS A 1193 50.93 30.56 -22.62
CA LYS A 1193 51.34 31.87 -23.15
C LYS A 1193 50.36 33.03 -22.90
N GLU A 1194 49.43 32.89 -21.95
CA GLU A 1194 48.55 33.99 -21.52
C GLU A 1194 49.27 34.95 -20.57
N THR A 1195 50.24 35.70 -21.10
CA THR A 1195 51.23 36.48 -20.33
C THR A 1195 50.62 37.48 -19.34
N GLU A 1196 49.55 38.18 -19.73
CA GLU A 1196 48.91 39.18 -18.86
C GLU A 1196 47.97 38.55 -17.82
N ALA A 1197 47.34 37.41 -18.11
CA ALA A 1197 46.60 36.64 -17.12
C ALA A 1197 47.55 36.08 -16.05
N ALA A 1198 48.68 35.51 -16.47
CA ALA A 1198 49.73 35.04 -15.56
C ALA A 1198 50.30 36.16 -14.68
N LYS A 1199 50.61 37.34 -15.26
CA LYS A 1199 51.03 38.53 -14.50
C LYS A 1199 49.99 38.96 -13.46
N THR A 1200 48.71 38.93 -13.81
CA THR A 1200 47.61 39.30 -12.90
C THR A 1200 47.54 38.35 -11.71
N VAL A 1201 47.65 37.03 -11.93
CA VAL A 1201 47.66 36.03 -10.85
C VAL A 1201 48.91 36.14 -9.96
N PHE A 1202 50.10 36.31 -10.52
CA PHE A 1202 51.32 36.45 -9.70
C PHE A 1202 51.37 37.78 -8.94
N MET A 1203 50.92 38.91 -9.53
CA MET A 1203 50.77 40.17 -8.79
C MET A 1203 49.74 40.07 -7.66
N ARG A 1204 48.67 39.28 -7.81
CA ARG A 1204 47.77 38.96 -6.69
C ARG A 1204 48.51 38.24 -5.56
N ILE A 1205 49.32 37.22 -5.85
CA ILE A 1205 50.08 36.49 -4.80
C ILE A 1205 51.05 37.43 -4.07
N VAL A 1206 51.79 38.29 -4.81
CA VAL A 1206 52.70 39.29 -4.22
C VAL A 1206 51.93 40.35 -3.41
N LYS A 1207 50.72 40.73 -3.82
CA LYS A 1207 49.86 41.72 -3.14
C LYS A 1207 49.17 41.16 -1.89
N GLU A 1208 48.69 39.91 -1.93
CA GLU A 1208 47.97 39.27 -0.81
C GLU A 1208 48.91 38.67 0.25
N HIS A 1209 50.17 38.34 -0.11
CA HIS A 1209 51.12 37.70 0.81
C HIS A 1209 52.47 38.43 0.96
N GLY A 1210 52.70 39.52 0.23
CA GLY A 1210 53.96 40.26 0.22
C GLY A 1210 55.06 39.55 -0.58
N SER A 1211 55.96 40.34 -1.19
CA SER A 1211 57.12 39.85 -1.95
C SER A 1211 58.03 38.93 -1.15
N GLU A 1212 58.05 39.05 0.18
CA GLU A 1212 58.95 38.32 1.08
C GLU A 1212 58.44 36.96 1.55
N SER A 1213 57.16 36.65 1.33
CA SER A 1213 56.62 35.31 1.62
C SER A 1213 57.18 34.26 0.67
N ASN A 1214 57.22 32.98 1.07
CA ASN A 1214 57.75 31.91 0.22
C ASN A 1214 57.07 31.87 -1.17
N PHE A 1215 55.73 31.91 -1.22
CA PHE A 1215 54.98 31.96 -2.48
C PHE A 1215 55.11 33.32 -3.19
N GLY A 1216 55.19 34.43 -2.44
CA GLY A 1216 55.40 35.78 -2.99
C GLY A 1216 56.74 35.95 -3.69
N ARG A 1217 57.84 35.42 -3.13
CA ARG A 1217 59.18 35.45 -3.75
C ARG A 1217 59.20 34.70 -5.08
N PHE A 1218 58.58 33.52 -5.14
CA PHE A 1218 58.46 32.76 -6.38
C PHE A 1218 57.56 33.47 -7.40
N ALA A 1219 56.43 34.06 -6.97
CA ALA A 1219 55.54 34.82 -7.83
C ALA A 1219 56.22 36.08 -8.40
N GLN A 1220 56.93 36.85 -7.57
CA GLN A 1220 57.65 38.06 -7.99
C GLN A 1220 58.72 37.74 -9.04
N LYS A 1221 59.48 36.65 -8.85
CA LYS A 1221 60.46 36.21 -9.84
C LYS A 1221 59.83 35.99 -11.23
N GLN A 1222 58.66 35.33 -11.29
CA GLN A 1222 57.95 35.11 -12.56
C GLN A 1222 57.44 36.41 -13.20
N LEU A 1223 57.17 37.47 -12.42
CA LEU A 1223 56.80 38.78 -12.97
C LEU A 1223 57.98 39.50 -13.63
N ASP A 1224 59.17 39.41 -13.04
CA ASP A 1224 60.35 40.13 -13.53
C ASP A 1224 61.01 39.41 -14.71
N ASP A 1225 61.01 38.07 -14.72
CA ASP A 1225 61.39 37.25 -15.88
C ASP A 1225 60.58 37.67 -17.15
N LEU A 1226 59.28 37.95 -16.99
CA LEU A 1226 58.37 38.38 -18.07
C LEU A 1226 58.53 39.83 -18.54
N LYS A 1227 59.16 40.72 -17.75
CA LYS A 1227 59.44 42.10 -18.21
C LYS A 1227 60.61 42.13 -19.19
N ASN A 1228 61.60 41.29 -18.94
CA ASN A 1228 62.85 41.26 -19.70
C ASN A 1228 62.69 40.64 -21.10
N SER A 1229 61.69 39.78 -21.32
CA SER A 1229 61.47 39.13 -22.63
C SER A 1229 61.04 40.09 -23.73
N ASN A 1230 60.22 41.11 -23.43
CA ASN A 1230 59.66 42.01 -24.45
C ASN A 1230 60.70 42.91 -25.13
N PHE A 1231 61.90 43.08 -24.54
CA PHE A 1231 63.01 43.82 -25.15
C PHE A 1231 63.80 43.02 -26.21
N SER A 1232 63.46 41.75 -26.46
CA SER A 1232 64.26 40.85 -27.31
C SER A 1232 63.78 40.68 -28.76
N VAL A 1233 62.58 41.17 -29.12
CA VAL A 1233 61.93 40.85 -30.41
C VAL A 1233 62.04 41.99 -31.45
N THR A 1234 62.28 43.23 -31.02
CA THR A 1234 62.33 44.41 -31.90
C THR A 1234 63.68 44.62 -32.63
N SER A 1235 64.58 43.63 -32.63
CA SER A 1235 65.97 43.78 -33.11
C SER A 1235 66.41 42.72 -34.14
N LYS A 1236 65.50 42.20 -34.98
CA LYS A 1236 65.87 41.50 -36.23
C LYS A 1236 64.76 41.43 -37.28
N ASN A 1237 64.80 42.36 -38.22
CA ASN A 1237 64.87 42.13 -39.69
C ASN A 1237 64.40 43.38 -40.46
N GLY A 1238 65.36 44.22 -40.83
CA GLY A 1238 65.22 45.12 -41.97
C GLY A 1238 66.03 44.55 -43.15
N SER A 1239 65.65 44.93 -44.38
CA SER A 1239 66.14 44.37 -45.66
C SER A 1239 65.71 42.90 -45.92
N THR A 1240 65.45 42.46 -47.15
CA THR A 1240 65.62 43.04 -48.49
C THR A 1240 64.41 42.74 -49.40
N ASN A 1241 64.19 43.61 -50.41
CA ASN A 1241 63.37 43.41 -51.62
C ASN A 1241 61.89 43.01 -51.43
#